data_AF-A0A7S1GMQ4-F1
#
_entry.id   AF-A0A7S1GMQ4-F1
#
_cell.length_a   1.000
_cell.length_b   1.000
_cell.length_c   1.000
_cell.angle_alpha   90.00
_cell.angle_beta   90.00
_cell.angle_gamma   90.00
#
_symmetry.space_group_name_H-M   'P 1'
#
loop_
_entity.id
_entity.type
_entity.pdbx_description
1 polymer ?
#
loop_
_entity_poly.entity_id
_entity_poly.type
_entity_poly.pdbx_seq_one_letter_code
_entity_poly.pdbx_strand_id
1 'polypeptide(L)'
;VEIKVGSESIDLGLFDRFASGTQNGIVWRRYPSGHPAHNIGFGAANDRIHKVILRTSNALNQTSLSVELKGYFNGLISQKSYGVDNFKVIAHKTCNNACQPSRVVGQEDFEGYATGSVIHDTWLNANIDNDSGFSNFLGRYGRQEFPNFPELSFSVPSNADIVRIELDFYEIDEWKSGDSFFVYVEDQKLHLGSFREDEDEGRRTGMTGRGVSWEMTSSSNRNYGFRSDARDQVHHLVADVPQRLLGTGVLTLRFEARINGDISNRAAGIDNIELTALERCPGLPTSLTSAPTPAPTAKPTTRAPTPTPTLSLTSSTPLPSSDCGGCKFLDFNVDGAGQPLVGTPYVHNEWYENFGVSIYAEARNGGYTPGGQARVYDTSYNAQDNNDGDPDLGSPNVDCGGHGVGAFGGPILADGSINPGANCQPQGNVLIIQESDKVHADDNTGGGTITIEFRYVVTLRSVGLMDIDENGGDWLEVVTSDGNSWRHNVLGYGDNSIENVVIDRSDVVKLIVHFPGSGALNNLSYCNSCTPNTHCSVREKQVEPKCAAGDFGPENVEVLGYNGGTVHFQLKSSMKVAMNHFQFWYPSASATHPNDCHLDTSVSEGDTVGSYTAKCTDGKATLHMIGGADTDYGQLDFDVDTPTCQNGFNFVDFNPRKRCYWEVEIPCNLECRPSARRGLEEGETMETIVLPTATTTTTDEKKDDEIVVAPIVVVEEEKTTRMLKSRKKIEEDDKKKKKVDDCALMSRDLDVHPVSVDKCVAMPSDEIVKIMSQDDDTVTFSVSQVWKGCEGLGGKLGWMATDYIAEDGDLKCAKESNLSCGMAATYTAQCTDGIAIVDMYTFDEERGIFGQADGAPLVVPMACDADGADDNKMCHFRYVLKCQPSLCAQDEPSLADLKQKRKEAEQRMKDY
;
A
#
# COMPACT_ATOMS: atom_id res chain seq x y z
N VAL A 1 -10.09 -33.80 -30.37
CA VAL A 1 -8.86 -33.60 -31.19
C VAL A 1 -7.71 -33.77 -30.23
N GLU A 2 -6.74 -34.59 -30.58
CA GLU A 2 -5.55 -34.85 -29.77
C GLU A 2 -4.38 -34.03 -30.34
N ILE A 3 -3.65 -33.34 -29.46
CA ILE A 3 -2.40 -32.67 -29.80
C ILE A 3 -1.29 -33.37 -29.03
N LYS A 4 -0.31 -33.92 -29.76
CA LYS A 4 0.88 -34.49 -29.18
C LYS A 4 2.03 -33.48 -29.26
N VAL A 5 2.66 -33.17 -28.14
CA VAL A 5 3.79 -32.25 -28.02
C VAL A 5 4.97 -33.03 -27.44
N GLY A 6 5.99 -33.30 -28.26
CA GLY A 6 7.06 -34.23 -27.92
C GLY A 6 6.52 -35.67 -27.78
N SER A 7 6.72 -36.29 -26.61
CA SER A 7 6.13 -37.60 -26.28
C SER A 7 4.70 -37.52 -25.76
N GLU A 8 4.29 -36.34 -25.28
CA GLU A 8 3.07 -36.17 -24.49
C GLU A 8 1.86 -35.93 -25.37
N SER A 9 0.77 -36.63 -25.10
CA SER A 9 -0.47 -36.59 -25.87
C SER A 9 -1.58 -35.93 -25.06
N ILE A 10 -2.14 -34.85 -25.59
CA ILE A 10 -3.15 -34.02 -24.92
C ILE A 10 -4.48 -34.20 -25.64
N ASP A 11 -5.50 -34.68 -24.95
CA ASP A 11 -6.87 -34.65 -25.47
C ASP A 11 -7.51 -33.30 -25.15
N LEU A 12 -7.84 -32.54 -26.19
CA LEU A 12 -8.53 -31.25 -26.03
C LEU A 12 -10.03 -31.40 -25.73
N GLY A 13 -10.53 -32.63 -25.57
CA GLY A 13 -11.92 -32.93 -25.27
C GLY A 13 -12.87 -32.62 -26.43
N LEU A 14 -14.16 -32.51 -26.10
CA LEU A 14 -15.24 -32.21 -27.06
C LEU A 14 -15.25 -30.74 -27.46
N PHE A 15 -15.34 -30.43 -28.76
CA PHE A 15 -15.28 -29.06 -29.31
C PHE A 15 -16.64 -28.33 -29.26
N ASP A 16 -17.39 -28.52 -28.19
CA ASP A 16 -18.71 -27.94 -27.98
C ASP A 16 -18.73 -26.73 -27.03
N ARG A 17 -17.69 -26.57 -26.19
CA ARG A 17 -17.56 -25.51 -25.17
C ARG A 17 -16.09 -25.13 -24.90
N PHE A 18 -15.86 -24.13 -24.05
CA PHE A 18 -14.54 -23.90 -23.45
C PHE A 18 -14.05 -25.16 -22.74
N ALA A 19 -12.75 -25.42 -22.81
CA ALA A 19 -12.09 -26.43 -22.01
C ALA A 19 -10.65 -26.01 -21.74
N SER A 20 -10.17 -26.31 -20.54
CA SER A 20 -8.77 -26.18 -20.18
C SER A 20 -8.34 -27.38 -19.37
N GLY A 21 -7.03 -27.58 -19.24
CA GLY A 21 -6.48 -28.65 -18.43
C GLY A 21 -4.97 -28.57 -18.35
N THR A 22 -4.43 -29.37 -17.45
CA THR A 22 -2.98 -29.59 -17.37
C THR A 22 -2.73 -31.08 -17.51
N GLN A 23 -1.86 -31.46 -18.44
CA GLN A 23 -1.46 -32.85 -18.62
C GLN A 23 0.04 -32.90 -18.83
N ASN A 24 0.74 -33.61 -17.94
CA ASN A 24 2.19 -33.85 -18.00
C ASN A 24 3.01 -32.54 -18.13
N GLY A 25 2.66 -31.53 -17.33
CA GLY A 25 3.32 -30.22 -17.32
C GLY A 25 2.97 -29.31 -18.51
N ILE A 26 2.05 -29.75 -19.38
CA ILE A 26 1.51 -28.93 -20.46
C ILE A 26 0.15 -28.41 -20.02
N VAL A 27 0.10 -27.11 -19.76
CA VAL A 27 -1.14 -26.37 -19.50
C VAL A 27 -1.73 -26.00 -20.85
N TRP A 28 -2.97 -26.38 -21.10
CA TRP A 28 -3.66 -26.06 -22.33
C TRP A 28 -5.01 -25.39 -22.05
N ARG A 29 -5.39 -24.50 -22.95
CA ARG A 29 -6.69 -23.83 -22.96
C ARG A 29 -7.24 -23.85 -24.37
N ARG A 30 -8.54 -24.05 -24.49
CA ARG A 30 -9.28 -23.96 -25.74
C ARG A 30 -10.60 -23.28 -25.51
N TYR A 31 -10.85 -22.22 -26.24
CA TYR A 31 -12.14 -21.53 -26.30
C TYR A 31 -12.64 -21.49 -27.75
N PRO A 32 -13.97 -21.54 -27.97
CA PRO A 32 -14.53 -21.17 -29.25
C PRO A 32 -14.11 -19.73 -29.57
N SER A 33 -13.62 -19.49 -30.79
CA SER A 33 -13.15 -18.17 -31.22
C SER A 33 -14.00 -17.77 -32.41
N GLY A 34 -14.90 -16.81 -32.21
CA GLY A 34 -15.91 -16.41 -33.19
C GLY A 34 -17.32 -16.92 -32.85
N HIS A 35 -18.29 -16.20 -33.40
CA HIS A 35 -19.74 -16.30 -33.21
C HIS A 35 -20.29 -17.75 -33.37
N PRO A 36 -21.47 -18.10 -32.81
CA PRO A 36 -21.97 -19.47 -32.89
C PRO A 36 -22.26 -19.83 -34.35
N ALA A 37 -21.73 -20.99 -34.75
CA ALA A 37 -22.22 -21.78 -35.87
C ALA A 37 -22.18 -21.08 -37.26
N HIS A 38 -21.06 -20.43 -37.61
CA HIS A 38 -20.84 -19.97 -38.98
C HIS A 38 -20.37 -21.15 -39.85
N ASN A 39 -21.05 -21.42 -40.97
CA ASN A 39 -20.52 -22.32 -42.01
C ASN A 39 -19.30 -21.63 -42.65
N ILE A 40 -18.11 -22.16 -42.40
CA ILE A 40 -16.84 -21.62 -42.92
C ILE A 40 -16.48 -22.24 -44.29
N GLY A 41 -17.43 -22.98 -44.87
CA GLY A 41 -17.34 -23.67 -46.15
C GLY A 41 -17.38 -25.20 -45.99
N PHE A 42 -17.54 -25.92 -47.10
CA PHE A 42 -17.54 -27.40 -47.19
C PHE A 42 -18.78 -28.15 -46.66
N GLY A 43 -19.96 -27.53 -46.64
CA GLY A 43 -21.21 -28.24 -46.38
C GLY A 43 -22.39 -27.33 -46.17
N ALA A 44 -23.49 -27.88 -45.65
CA ALA A 44 -24.63 -27.11 -45.13
C ALA A 44 -24.68 -27.11 -43.59
N ALA A 45 -23.74 -27.79 -42.94
CA ALA A 45 -23.63 -27.83 -41.49
C ALA A 45 -22.93 -26.56 -40.98
N ASN A 46 -23.16 -26.24 -39.71
CA ASN A 46 -22.50 -25.13 -39.05
C ASN A 46 -21.14 -25.58 -38.53
N ASP A 47 -20.10 -24.83 -38.87
CA ASP A 47 -18.74 -25.09 -38.40
C ASP A 47 -18.43 -24.27 -37.14
N ARG A 48 -17.30 -24.60 -36.51
CA ARG A 48 -16.80 -23.90 -35.33
C ARG A 48 -15.32 -23.64 -35.48
N ILE A 49 -14.90 -22.45 -35.05
CA ILE A 49 -13.51 -22.07 -34.93
C ILE A 49 -13.16 -22.08 -33.45
N HIS A 50 -12.00 -22.63 -33.10
CA HIS A 50 -11.50 -22.63 -31.73
C HIS A 50 -10.07 -22.09 -31.71
N LYS A 51 -9.76 -21.28 -30.71
CA LYS A 51 -8.40 -20.89 -30.38
C LYS A 51 -7.87 -21.87 -29.34
N VAL A 52 -6.73 -22.49 -29.64
CA VAL A 52 -6.04 -23.45 -28.75
C VAL A 52 -4.69 -22.86 -28.35
N ILE A 53 -4.43 -22.80 -27.05
CA ILE A 53 -3.17 -22.33 -26.47
C ILE A 53 -2.58 -23.47 -25.64
N LEU A 54 -1.31 -23.78 -25.86
CA LEU A 54 -0.55 -24.76 -25.07
C LEU A 54 0.70 -24.09 -24.50
N ARG A 55 0.94 -24.27 -23.20
CA ARG A 55 2.11 -23.78 -22.47
C ARG A 55 2.81 -24.96 -21.81
N THR A 56 4.12 -25.07 -21.97
CA THR A 56 4.95 -26.12 -21.37
C THR A 56 6.11 -25.48 -20.61
N SER A 57 6.32 -25.85 -19.35
CA SER A 57 7.43 -25.35 -18.52
C SER A 57 8.65 -26.29 -18.64
N ASN A 58 9.55 -26.00 -19.59
CA ASN A 58 10.91 -26.58 -19.73
C ASN A 58 11.11 -28.12 -19.72
N ALA A 59 10.08 -28.95 -19.53
CA ALA A 59 10.21 -30.39 -19.32
C ALA A 59 10.53 -31.18 -20.60
N LEU A 60 10.48 -30.55 -21.77
CA LEU A 60 10.89 -31.17 -23.02
C LEU A 60 12.39 -30.96 -23.19
N ASN A 61 13.19 -31.83 -22.56
CA ASN A 61 14.66 -31.95 -22.74
C ASN A 61 15.02 -32.38 -24.19
N GLN A 62 14.51 -31.65 -25.19
CA GLN A 62 14.65 -31.94 -26.60
C GLN A 62 15.09 -30.68 -27.34
N THR A 63 16.06 -30.83 -28.23
CA THR A 63 16.55 -29.75 -29.10
C THR A 63 15.60 -29.43 -30.26
N SER A 64 14.53 -30.22 -30.41
CA SER A 64 13.48 -30.06 -31.41
C SER A 64 12.13 -30.33 -30.78
N LEU A 65 11.16 -29.44 -31.00
CA LEU A 65 9.77 -29.64 -30.61
C LEU A 65 9.02 -30.31 -31.77
N SER A 66 8.49 -31.51 -31.54
CA SER A 66 7.55 -32.15 -32.48
C SER A 66 6.13 -31.88 -32.00
N VAL A 67 5.27 -31.36 -32.90
CA VAL A 67 3.84 -31.21 -32.65
C VAL A 67 3.10 -32.07 -33.68
N GLU A 68 2.32 -33.03 -33.20
CA GLU A 68 1.47 -33.91 -34.02
C GLU A 68 0.00 -33.66 -33.67
N LEU A 69 -0.84 -33.49 -34.68
CA LEU A 69 -2.27 -33.18 -34.53
C LEU A 69 -3.09 -34.35 -35.06
N LYS A 70 -4.00 -34.90 -34.24
CA LYS A 70 -4.89 -36.00 -34.64
C LYS A 70 -6.36 -35.66 -34.40
N GLY A 71 -7.16 -35.77 -35.46
CA GLY A 71 -8.62 -35.67 -35.39
C GLY A 71 -9.26 -37.04 -35.32
N TYR A 72 -10.07 -37.29 -34.29
CA TYR A 72 -10.89 -38.50 -34.16
C TYR A 72 -12.34 -38.15 -34.50
N PHE A 73 -12.86 -38.72 -35.58
CA PHE A 73 -14.21 -38.43 -36.07
C PHE A 73 -15.07 -39.68 -36.13
N ASN A 74 -16.26 -39.62 -35.52
CA ASN A 74 -17.32 -40.59 -35.76
C ASN A 74 -18.05 -40.22 -37.07
N GLY A 75 -17.49 -40.63 -38.21
CA GLY A 75 -18.04 -40.36 -39.55
C GLY A 75 -16.99 -40.38 -40.66
N LEU A 76 -17.42 -40.16 -41.91
CA LEU A 76 -16.51 -39.99 -43.05
C LEU A 76 -15.89 -38.59 -43.05
N ILE A 77 -14.63 -38.47 -43.47
CA ILE A 77 -13.93 -37.17 -43.55
C ILE A 77 -14.63 -36.15 -44.47
N SER A 78 -15.41 -36.65 -45.44
CA SER A 78 -16.24 -35.84 -46.33
C SER A 78 -17.45 -35.19 -45.64
N GLN A 79 -17.73 -35.55 -44.38
CA GLN A 79 -18.83 -35.02 -43.58
C GLN A 79 -18.32 -34.26 -42.35
N LYS A 80 -17.15 -34.64 -41.83
CA LYS A 80 -16.53 -34.07 -40.64
C LYS A 80 -15.02 -34.00 -40.85
N SER A 81 -14.48 -32.81 -40.81
CA SER A 81 -13.06 -32.56 -40.88
C SER A 81 -12.68 -31.47 -39.88
N TYR A 82 -11.38 -31.26 -39.70
CA TYR A 82 -10.84 -30.11 -38.99
C TYR A 82 -9.71 -29.53 -39.83
N GLY A 83 -9.58 -28.20 -39.78
CA GLY A 83 -8.42 -27.48 -40.29
C GLY A 83 -7.63 -26.90 -39.12
N VAL A 84 -6.35 -26.65 -39.33
CA VAL A 84 -5.54 -25.84 -38.43
C VAL A 84 -5.00 -24.67 -39.24
N ASP A 85 -5.22 -23.48 -38.70
CA ASP A 85 -4.74 -22.22 -39.25
C ASP A 85 -4.06 -21.40 -38.13
N ASN A 86 -3.25 -20.42 -38.51
CA ASN A 86 -2.53 -19.52 -37.59
C ASN A 86 -1.67 -20.24 -36.55
N PHE A 87 -1.07 -21.38 -36.93
CA PHE A 87 -0.20 -22.14 -36.05
C PHE A 87 1.07 -21.34 -35.71
N LYS A 88 1.22 -20.99 -34.43
CA LYS A 88 2.34 -20.21 -33.90
C LYS A 88 3.01 -20.97 -32.77
N VAL A 89 4.32 -21.14 -32.85
CA VAL A 89 5.14 -21.69 -31.76
C VAL A 89 6.02 -20.56 -31.21
N ILE A 90 5.95 -20.34 -29.90
CA ILE A 90 6.76 -19.34 -29.21
C ILE A 90 7.65 -20.10 -28.23
N ALA A 91 8.96 -20.08 -28.47
CA ALA A 91 9.94 -20.66 -27.54
C ALA A 91 10.34 -19.58 -26.52
N HIS A 92 9.99 -19.78 -25.26
CA HIS A 92 10.45 -18.95 -24.16
C HIS A 92 11.78 -19.50 -23.66
N LYS A 93 12.89 -18.81 -23.91
CA LYS A 93 14.18 -19.18 -23.34
C LYS A 93 14.26 -18.59 -21.93
N THR A 94 14.21 -19.42 -20.89
CA THR A 94 14.64 -18.99 -19.55
C THR A 94 16.16 -18.96 -19.53
N CYS A 95 16.74 -17.86 -20.03
CA CYS A 95 18.06 -17.47 -19.59
C CYS A 95 17.90 -16.94 -18.17
N ASN A 96 18.48 -17.61 -17.17
CA ASN A 96 18.56 -17.14 -15.79
C ASN A 96 19.25 -15.76 -15.75
N ASN A 97 18.50 -14.65 -15.90
CA ASN A 97 18.93 -13.24 -15.86
C ASN A 97 19.10 -12.48 -17.19
N ALA A 98 18.31 -12.75 -18.24
CA ALA A 98 18.29 -11.84 -19.41
C ALA A 98 16.86 -11.52 -19.88
N CYS A 99 16.46 -10.25 -19.68
CA CYS A 99 15.25 -9.55 -20.14
C CYS A 99 14.35 -10.31 -21.13
N GLN A 100 13.07 -10.46 -20.80
CA GLN A 100 12.05 -10.92 -21.75
C GLN A 100 11.43 -9.71 -22.44
N PRO A 101 11.53 -9.58 -23.79
CA PRO A 101 11.03 -8.40 -24.48
C PRO A 101 9.51 -8.26 -24.46
N SER A 102 8.79 -9.32 -24.07
CA SER A 102 7.34 -9.33 -23.94
C SER A 102 6.91 -10.40 -22.93
N ARG A 103 6.05 -10.00 -21.98
CA ARG A 103 5.48 -10.85 -20.94
C ARG A 103 4.01 -10.47 -20.74
N VAL A 104 3.11 -11.44 -20.81
CA VAL A 104 1.72 -11.25 -20.38
C VAL A 104 1.69 -11.13 -18.85
N VAL A 105 1.15 -10.02 -18.34
CA VAL A 105 1.09 -9.67 -16.91
C VAL A 105 -0.31 -9.77 -16.33
N GLY A 106 -1.35 -9.82 -17.18
CA GLY A 106 -2.73 -10.04 -16.77
C GLY A 106 -3.59 -10.50 -17.94
N GLN A 107 -4.57 -11.36 -17.68
CA GLN A 107 -5.58 -11.78 -18.65
C GLN A 107 -6.90 -12.01 -17.92
N GLU A 108 -8.01 -11.54 -18.50
CA GLU A 108 -9.36 -11.77 -18.02
C GLU A 108 -10.31 -11.91 -19.22
N ASP A 109 -10.98 -13.05 -19.30
CA ASP A 109 -11.94 -13.39 -20.37
C ASP A 109 -13.34 -13.70 -19.81
N PHE A 110 -13.54 -13.59 -18.49
CA PHE A 110 -14.80 -13.72 -17.77
C PHE A 110 -15.57 -15.06 -17.95
N GLU A 111 -15.09 -15.98 -18.76
CA GLU A 111 -15.75 -17.26 -19.04
C GLU A 111 -15.77 -18.22 -17.85
N GLY A 112 -14.92 -17.97 -16.85
CA GLY A 112 -14.85 -18.75 -15.61
C GLY A 112 -15.98 -18.44 -14.61
N TYR A 113 -16.75 -17.37 -14.82
CA TYR A 113 -17.73 -16.90 -13.84
C TYR A 113 -19.17 -17.25 -14.22
N ALA A 114 -20.04 -17.35 -13.21
CA ALA A 114 -21.47 -17.49 -13.43
C ALA A 114 -22.13 -16.11 -13.60
N THR A 115 -23.23 -16.04 -14.35
CA THR A 115 -24.05 -14.83 -14.50
C THR A 115 -24.51 -14.32 -13.14
N GLY A 116 -24.43 -13.00 -12.91
CA GLY A 116 -24.80 -12.37 -11.65
C GLY A 116 -23.82 -12.64 -10.50
N SER A 117 -22.69 -13.31 -10.76
CA SER A 117 -21.62 -13.43 -9.78
C SER A 117 -20.87 -12.10 -9.68
N VAL A 118 -20.71 -11.59 -8.46
CA VAL A 118 -19.78 -10.50 -8.19
C VAL A 118 -18.39 -11.11 -8.05
N ILE A 119 -17.43 -10.65 -8.86
CA ILE A 119 -16.04 -11.10 -8.77
C ILE A 119 -15.36 -10.27 -7.68
N HIS A 120 -15.41 -10.74 -6.43
CA HIS A 120 -14.95 -9.94 -5.29
C HIS A 120 -13.44 -9.95 -5.06
N ASP A 121 -12.70 -10.95 -5.56
CA ASP A 121 -11.33 -11.17 -5.09
C ASP A 121 -10.27 -10.30 -5.79
N THR A 122 -10.59 -9.69 -6.93
CA THR A 122 -9.64 -8.86 -7.70
C THR A 122 -10.26 -7.61 -8.31
N TRP A 123 -11.54 -7.66 -8.67
CA TRP A 123 -12.24 -6.53 -9.26
C TRP A 123 -13.06 -5.79 -8.21
N LEU A 124 -12.91 -4.47 -8.17
CA LEU A 124 -13.83 -3.60 -7.45
C LEU A 124 -15.04 -3.33 -8.35
N ASN A 125 -16.26 -3.50 -7.82
CA ASN A 125 -17.53 -3.23 -8.52
C ASN A 125 -17.75 -4.01 -9.84
N ALA A 126 -17.18 -5.21 -9.98
CA ALA A 126 -17.45 -6.06 -11.14
C ALA A 126 -18.85 -6.69 -11.10
N ASN A 127 -19.54 -6.63 -12.23
CA ASN A 127 -20.74 -7.41 -12.51
C ASN A 127 -20.49 -8.30 -13.74
N ILE A 128 -21.04 -9.51 -13.74
CA ILE A 128 -20.93 -10.46 -14.87
C ILE A 128 -22.30 -10.74 -15.45
N ASP A 129 -22.43 -10.51 -16.76
CA ASP A 129 -23.67 -10.72 -17.52
C ASP A 129 -23.40 -11.58 -18.75
N ASN A 130 -24.45 -12.11 -19.37
CA ASN A 130 -24.39 -12.85 -20.62
C ASN A 130 -25.71 -12.84 -21.39
N ASP A 131 -25.65 -13.22 -22.67
CA ASP A 131 -26.81 -13.57 -23.50
C ASP A 131 -26.39 -14.64 -24.52
N SER A 132 -27.33 -15.21 -25.27
CA SER A 132 -27.12 -16.25 -26.27
C SER A 132 -26.12 -15.93 -27.41
N GLY A 133 -25.91 -14.67 -27.75
CA GLY A 133 -24.89 -14.26 -28.73
C GLY A 133 -23.70 -13.52 -28.14
N PHE A 134 -23.69 -13.30 -26.82
CA PHE A 134 -22.52 -12.92 -26.04
C PHE A 134 -21.96 -14.17 -25.34
N SER A 135 -20.74 -14.09 -24.85
CA SER A 135 -20.25 -15.03 -23.84
C SER A 135 -20.39 -14.39 -22.45
N ASN A 136 -19.73 -14.89 -21.41
CA ASN A 136 -19.71 -14.15 -20.16
C ASN A 136 -18.83 -12.90 -20.31
N PHE A 137 -19.27 -11.76 -19.80
CA PHE A 137 -18.49 -10.52 -19.90
C PHE A 137 -18.71 -9.63 -18.68
N LEU A 138 -17.79 -8.68 -18.48
CA LEU A 138 -17.87 -7.67 -17.44
C LEU A 138 -18.87 -6.59 -17.82
N GLY A 139 -19.97 -6.52 -17.09
CA GLY A 139 -21.11 -5.65 -17.38
C GLY A 139 -22.41 -6.30 -16.94
N ARG A 140 -23.55 -5.80 -17.38
CA ARG A 140 -23.79 -4.57 -18.17
C ARG A 140 -23.51 -3.30 -17.35
N TYR A 141 -22.99 -2.24 -17.97
CA TYR A 141 -22.79 -0.91 -17.34
C TYR A 141 -23.47 0.24 -18.09
N GLY A 142 -24.01 1.21 -17.35
CA GLY A 142 -24.54 2.48 -17.82
C GLY A 142 -24.33 3.62 -16.82
N ARG A 143 -25.20 4.63 -16.85
CA ARG A 143 -25.09 5.80 -15.94
C ARG A 143 -25.50 5.48 -14.50
N GLN A 144 -26.27 4.41 -14.30
CA GLN A 144 -26.86 4.06 -13.01
C GLN A 144 -25.82 3.56 -12.01
N GLU A 145 -24.68 3.05 -12.45
CA GLU A 145 -23.62 2.59 -11.54
C GLU A 145 -22.66 3.70 -11.10
N PHE A 146 -22.94 4.98 -11.36
CA PHE A 146 -22.10 6.07 -10.82
C PHE A 146 -22.28 6.16 -9.28
N PRO A 147 -21.21 6.15 -8.45
CA PRO A 147 -19.77 6.23 -8.78
C PRO A 147 -18.99 4.89 -8.82
N ASN A 148 -19.68 3.76 -8.70
CA ASN A 148 -19.14 2.40 -8.57
C ASN A 148 -18.71 1.80 -9.93
N PHE A 149 -17.60 2.31 -10.47
CA PHE A 149 -17.03 1.81 -11.71
C PHE A 149 -16.23 0.51 -11.49
N PRO A 150 -16.27 -0.44 -12.43
CA PRO A 150 -15.41 -1.61 -12.37
C PRO A 150 -13.93 -1.22 -12.47
N GLU A 151 -13.13 -1.68 -11.52
CA GLU A 151 -11.70 -1.37 -11.41
C GLU A 151 -10.88 -2.60 -11.06
N LEU A 152 -9.68 -2.72 -11.65
CA LEU A 152 -8.73 -3.81 -11.39
C LEU A 152 -7.29 -3.30 -11.47
N SER A 153 -6.44 -3.78 -10.56
CA SER A 153 -5.00 -3.51 -10.53
C SER A 153 -4.18 -4.73 -10.94
N PHE A 154 -3.11 -4.51 -11.72
CA PHE A 154 -2.18 -5.54 -12.18
C PHE A 154 -0.76 -5.23 -11.72
N SER A 155 -0.04 -6.23 -11.20
CA SER A 155 1.40 -6.08 -10.97
C SER A 155 2.15 -6.10 -12.30
N VAL A 156 2.86 -5.01 -12.60
CA VAL A 156 3.64 -4.83 -13.83
C VAL A 156 5.14 -4.71 -13.50
N PRO A 157 6.03 -5.33 -14.30
CA PRO A 157 7.46 -5.15 -14.12
C PRO A 157 7.84 -3.66 -14.22
N SER A 158 8.54 -3.13 -13.21
CA SER A 158 8.97 -1.72 -13.17
C SER A 158 9.96 -1.36 -14.29
N ASN A 159 10.61 -2.37 -14.88
CA ASN A 159 11.50 -2.24 -16.03
C ASN A 159 10.78 -2.37 -17.40
N ALA A 160 9.46 -2.50 -17.43
CA ALA A 160 8.71 -2.46 -18.68
C ALA A 160 8.79 -1.07 -19.32
N ASP A 161 9.16 -1.01 -20.60
CA ASP A 161 9.15 0.24 -21.38
C ASP A 161 7.72 0.67 -21.71
N ILE A 162 6.89 -0.31 -22.03
CA ILE A 162 5.50 -0.15 -22.45
C ILE A 162 4.71 -1.31 -21.83
N VAL A 163 3.52 -1.03 -21.33
CA VAL A 163 2.51 -2.08 -21.12
C VAL A 163 1.43 -1.89 -22.18
N ARG A 164 1.21 -2.93 -22.98
CA ARG A 164 0.13 -2.98 -23.97
C ARG A 164 -1.12 -3.59 -23.33
N ILE A 165 -2.23 -2.89 -23.42
CA ILE A 165 -3.56 -3.33 -23.02
C ILE A 165 -4.33 -3.65 -24.30
N GLU A 166 -4.91 -4.85 -24.37
CA GLU A 166 -5.82 -5.27 -25.42
C GLU A 166 -7.13 -5.69 -24.74
N LEU A 167 -8.29 -5.25 -25.27
CA LEU A 167 -9.60 -5.65 -24.75
C LEU A 167 -10.68 -5.49 -25.82
N ASP A 168 -11.82 -6.15 -25.61
CA ASP A 168 -13.03 -5.94 -26.37
C ASP A 168 -14.05 -5.15 -25.54
N PHE A 169 -14.67 -4.15 -26.16
CA PHE A 169 -15.75 -3.34 -25.62
C PHE A 169 -17.02 -3.63 -26.43
N TYR A 170 -18.12 -3.91 -25.74
CA TYR A 170 -19.44 -4.18 -26.30
C TYR A 170 -20.34 -2.96 -26.17
N GLU A 171 -20.76 -2.39 -27.29
CA GLU A 171 -21.85 -1.43 -27.42
C GLU A 171 -23.16 -2.23 -27.52
N ILE A 172 -23.88 -2.39 -26.41
CA ILE A 172 -25.08 -3.24 -26.32
C ILE A 172 -26.35 -2.39 -26.46
N ASP A 173 -27.26 -2.79 -27.34
CA ASP A 173 -28.57 -2.20 -27.65
C ASP A 173 -28.58 -0.72 -28.14
N GLU A 174 -29.52 0.13 -27.70
CA GLU A 174 -29.89 1.42 -28.33
C GLU A 174 -28.99 2.62 -27.96
N TRP A 175 -27.69 2.54 -28.22
CA TRP A 175 -26.77 3.66 -28.00
C TRP A 175 -27.12 4.87 -28.88
N LYS A 176 -27.09 6.07 -28.30
CA LYS A 176 -27.48 7.33 -28.96
C LYS A 176 -26.34 8.32 -28.99
N SER A 177 -26.45 9.27 -29.91
CA SER A 177 -25.51 10.41 -30.00
C SER A 177 -25.35 11.09 -28.63
N GLY A 178 -24.13 11.05 -28.10
CA GLY A 178 -23.78 11.57 -26.77
C GLY A 178 -23.46 10.49 -25.73
N ASP A 179 -23.83 9.23 -25.99
CA ASP A 179 -23.38 8.10 -25.17
C ASP A 179 -21.88 7.85 -25.46
N SER A 180 -21.10 7.58 -24.41
CA SER A 180 -19.65 7.52 -24.49
C SER A 180 -19.06 6.49 -23.53
N PHE A 181 -17.95 5.89 -23.94
CA PHE A 181 -17.19 4.94 -23.14
C PHE A 181 -15.78 5.48 -22.88
N PHE A 182 -15.31 5.29 -21.66
CA PHE A 182 -14.01 5.75 -21.20
C PHE A 182 -13.24 4.62 -20.54
N VAL A 183 -11.95 4.55 -20.84
CA VAL A 183 -11.00 3.69 -20.12
C VAL A 183 -10.07 4.58 -19.34
N TYR A 184 -9.92 4.33 -18.05
CA TYR A 184 -8.92 4.98 -17.22
C TYR A 184 -7.74 4.03 -17.08
N VAL A 185 -6.55 4.54 -17.37
CA VAL A 185 -5.27 3.88 -17.14
C VAL A 185 -4.54 4.73 -16.14
N GLU A 186 -4.44 4.29 -14.89
CA GLU A 186 -4.09 5.16 -13.76
C GLU A 186 -5.03 6.39 -13.70
N ASP A 187 -4.46 7.59 -13.65
CA ASP A 187 -5.16 8.87 -13.72
C ASP A 187 -5.47 9.32 -15.16
N GLN A 188 -5.10 8.54 -16.18
CA GLN A 188 -5.26 8.92 -17.59
C GLN A 188 -6.58 8.46 -18.16
N LYS A 189 -7.44 9.42 -18.47
CA LYS A 189 -8.74 9.20 -19.14
C LYS A 189 -8.58 9.05 -20.65
N LEU A 190 -8.84 7.86 -21.19
CA LEU A 190 -8.97 7.59 -22.62
C LEU A 190 -10.43 7.76 -23.02
N HIS A 191 -10.73 8.82 -23.78
CA HIS A 191 -12.06 9.04 -24.35
C HIS A 191 -12.14 8.39 -25.74
N LEU A 192 -12.88 7.28 -25.85
CA LEU A 192 -13.00 6.53 -27.11
C LEU A 192 -13.96 7.18 -28.11
N GLY A 193 -14.60 8.28 -27.71
CA GLY A 193 -15.55 9.07 -28.48
C GLY A 193 -17.00 8.80 -28.09
N SER A 194 -17.92 9.25 -28.94
CA SER A 194 -19.34 8.93 -28.83
C SER A 194 -19.72 7.80 -29.78
N PHE A 195 -20.75 7.06 -29.41
CA PHE A 195 -21.21 5.83 -30.07
C PHE A 195 -22.69 5.89 -30.41
N ARG A 196 -23.12 5.16 -31.44
CA ARG A 196 -24.51 5.16 -31.93
C ARG A 196 -24.85 3.83 -32.62
N GLU A 197 -26.01 3.27 -32.29
CA GLU A 197 -26.48 1.99 -32.86
C GLU A 197 -26.55 1.95 -34.40
N ASP A 198 -26.70 3.12 -35.03
CA ASP A 198 -26.93 3.29 -36.47
C ASP A 198 -25.67 3.58 -37.29
N GLU A 199 -24.50 3.71 -36.65
CA GLU A 199 -23.23 4.03 -37.29
C GLU A 199 -22.20 2.91 -37.04
N ASP A 200 -21.31 2.68 -38.01
CA ASP A 200 -20.10 1.87 -37.76
C ASP A 200 -18.96 2.84 -37.48
N GLU A 201 -18.43 2.84 -36.24
CA GLU A 201 -17.39 3.75 -35.81
C GLU A 201 -16.05 3.50 -36.50
N GLY A 202 -15.90 2.36 -37.19
CA GLY A 202 -14.71 1.99 -37.94
C GLY A 202 -13.47 2.00 -37.05
N ARG A 203 -12.42 2.73 -37.47
CA ARG A 203 -11.15 2.85 -36.75
C ARG A 203 -10.99 4.23 -36.14
N ARG A 204 -10.67 4.29 -34.84
CA ARG A 204 -10.33 5.52 -34.11
C ARG A 204 -8.97 5.38 -33.45
N THR A 205 -8.27 6.49 -33.26
CA THR A 205 -7.00 6.54 -32.53
C THR A 205 -6.95 7.79 -31.66
N GLY A 206 -6.14 7.74 -30.61
CA GLY A 206 -5.93 8.89 -29.74
C GLY A 206 -4.70 8.76 -28.87
N MET A 207 -4.40 9.83 -28.12
CA MET A 207 -3.30 9.86 -27.16
C MET A 207 -3.66 10.77 -25.99
N THR A 208 -3.36 10.35 -24.76
CA THR A 208 -3.60 11.14 -23.54
C THR A 208 -2.51 12.20 -23.32
N GLY A 209 -2.74 13.14 -22.40
CA GLY A 209 -1.75 14.17 -22.06
C GLY A 209 -0.44 13.60 -21.51
N ARG A 210 -0.48 12.46 -20.82
CA ARG A 210 0.72 11.72 -20.37
C ARG A 210 1.13 10.61 -21.35
N GLY A 211 0.60 10.64 -22.57
CA GLY A 211 1.03 9.86 -23.74
C GLY A 211 0.78 8.36 -23.68
N VAL A 212 -0.35 7.95 -23.10
CA VAL A 212 -0.96 6.64 -23.42
C VAL A 212 -1.54 6.77 -24.81
N SER A 213 -1.03 6.01 -25.78
CA SER A 213 -1.58 5.98 -27.15
C SER A 213 -2.54 4.82 -27.29
N TRP A 214 -3.64 5.01 -28.02
CA TRP A 214 -4.62 3.95 -28.22
C TRP A 214 -5.19 3.94 -29.62
N GLU A 215 -5.67 2.77 -30.02
CA GLU A 215 -6.34 2.48 -31.28
C GLU A 215 -7.54 1.59 -31.00
N MET A 216 -8.68 1.91 -31.60
CA MET A 216 -9.91 1.13 -31.50
C MET A 216 -10.41 0.79 -32.90
N THR A 217 -10.82 -0.46 -33.13
CA THR A 217 -11.44 -0.91 -34.37
C THR A 217 -12.79 -1.57 -34.09
N SER A 218 -13.79 -1.27 -34.90
CA SER A 218 -15.17 -1.73 -34.70
C SER A 218 -15.51 -2.87 -35.66
N SER A 219 -16.33 -3.80 -35.18
CA SER A 219 -16.97 -4.83 -35.99
C SER A 219 -18.24 -4.28 -36.65
N SER A 220 -18.84 -5.03 -37.58
CA SER A 220 -20.12 -4.64 -38.19
C SER A 220 -21.29 -4.75 -37.21
N ASN A 221 -22.18 -3.76 -37.19
CA ASN A 221 -23.36 -3.73 -36.31
C ASN A 221 -24.26 -4.94 -36.60
N ARG A 222 -24.52 -5.74 -35.56
CA ARG A 222 -25.44 -6.90 -35.63
C ARG A 222 -26.09 -7.09 -34.27
N ASN A 223 -27.19 -7.81 -34.22
CA ASN A 223 -27.80 -8.18 -32.96
C ASN A 223 -27.07 -9.40 -32.35
N TYR A 224 -26.55 -9.24 -31.14
CA TYR A 224 -25.86 -10.25 -30.35
C TYR A 224 -26.72 -10.74 -29.16
N GLY A 225 -27.75 -10.03 -28.73
CA GLY A 225 -28.59 -10.49 -27.61
C GLY A 225 -29.48 -9.41 -27.02
N PHE A 226 -30.03 -9.68 -25.83
CA PHE A 226 -30.86 -8.81 -24.97
C PHE A 226 -32.15 -8.25 -25.60
N ARG A 227 -32.06 -7.55 -26.73
CA ARG A 227 -33.22 -7.04 -27.47
C ARG A 227 -33.11 -7.32 -28.95
N SER A 228 -34.06 -8.09 -29.49
CA SER A 228 -34.06 -8.49 -30.91
C SER A 228 -34.20 -7.35 -31.95
N ASP A 229 -34.61 -6.15 -31.53
CA ASP A 229 -34.83 -4.99 -32.38
C ASP A 229 -33.66 -4.00 -32.40
N ALA A 230 -32.70 -4.13 -31.48
CA ALA A 230 -31.52 -3.30 -31.41
C ALA A 230 -30.33 -3.93 -32.16
N ARG A 231 -29.27 -3.16 -32.36
CA ARG A 231 -28.01 -3.64 -32.95
C ARG A 231 -26.89 -3.33 -31.99
N ASP A 232 -26.05 -4.32 -31.76
CA ASP A 232 -24.85 -4.18 -30.94
C ASP A 232 -23.61 -4.14 -31.82
N GLN A 233 -22.51 -3.73 -31.20
CA GLN A 233 -21.22 -3.64 -31.85
C GLN A 233 -20.10 -4.02 -30.89
N VAL A 234 -19.10 -4.72 -31.44
CA VAL A 234 -17.87 -5.06 -30.70
C VAL A 234 -16.75 -4.16 -31.19
N HIS A 235 -16.04 -3.53 -30.26
CA HIS A 235 -14.89 -2.70 -30.52
C HIS A 235 -13.66 -3.31 -29.87
N HIS A 236 -12.63 -3.57 -30.66
CA HIS A 236 -11.35 -4.03 -30.18
C HIS A 236 -10.44 -2.83 -29.89
N LEU A 237 -10.02 -2.67 -28.64
CA LEU A 237 -9.15 -1.60 -28.17
C LEU A 237 -7.73 -2.12 -27.92
N VAL A 238 -6.74 -1.40 -28.44
CA VAL A 238 -5.32 -1.58 -28.16
C VAL A 238 -4.76 -0.28 -27.60
N ALA A 239 -4.20 -0.29 -26.39
CA ALA A 239 -3.59 0.87 -25.76
C ALA A 239 -2.16 0.58 -25.28
N ASP A 240 -1.22 1.47 -25.58
CA ASP A 240 0.18 1.38 -25.16
C ASP A 240 0.44 2.40 -24.05
N VAL A 241 0.78 1.90 -22.85
CA VAL A 241 1.06 2.66 -21.64
C VAL A 241 2.57 2.83 -21.46
N PRO A 242 3.11 4.06 -21.49
CA PRO A 242 4.55 4.28 -21.39
C PRO A 242 5.08 4.07 -19.96
N GLN A 243 6.35 3.64 -19.84
CA GLN A 243 7.05 3.39 -18.57
C GLN A 243 6.90 4.48 -17.51
N ARG A 244 6.84 5.75 -17.92
CA ARG A 244 6.66 6.89 -16.99
C ARG A 244 5.36 6.84 -16.16
N LEU A 245 4.40 6.01 -16.56
CA LEU A 245 3.16 5.74 -15.83
C LEU A 245 3.22 4.45 -15.01
N LEU A 246 4.25 3.62 -15.18
CA LEU A 246 4.41 2.31 -14.52
C LEU A 246 5.26 2.39 -13.25
N GLY A 247 5.51 3.59 -12.73
CA GLY A 247 6.54 3.85 -11.70
C GLY A 247 6.32 3.13 -10.37
N THR A 248 5.09 2.71 -10.07
CA THR A 248 4.70 1.99 -8.85
C THR A 248 4.83 0.47 -8.98
N GLY A 249 5.08 -0.06 -10.19
CA GLY A 249 5.02 -1.51 -10.44
C GLY A 249 3.60 -2.08 -10.38
N VAL A 250 2.58 -1.24 -10.31
CA VAL A 250 1.16 -1.60 -10.38
C VAL A 250 0.50 -0.75 -11.45
N LEU A 251 -0.33 -1.36 -12.29
CA LEU A 251 -1.15 -0.67 -13.29
C LEU A 251 -2.63 -0.88 -12.98
N THR A 252 -3.38 0.20 -12.75
CA THR A 252 -4.82 0.17 -12.51
C THR A 252 -5.60 0.52 -13.76
N LEU A 253 -6.61 -0.30 -14.08
CA LEU A 253 -7.59 -0.09 -15.13
C LEU A 253 -8.98 0.15 -14.51
N ARG A 254 -9.69 1.16 -15.02
CA ARG A 254 -11.09 1.42 -14.64
C ARG A 254 -11.93 1.75 -15.86
N PHE A 255 -13.18 1.31 -15.90
CA PHE A 255 -14.09 1.52 -17.03
C PHE A 255 -15.28 2.38 -16.66
N GLU A 256 -15.63 3.35 -17.49
CA GLU A 256 -16.79 4.24 -17.29
C GLU A 256 -17.65 4.29 -18.55
N ALA A 257 -18.93 3.96 -18.42
CA ALA A 257 -19.93 4.12 -19.46
C ALA A 257 -20.85 5.31 -19.11
N ARG A 258 -20.86 6.35 -19.94
CA ARG A 258 -21.81 7.47 -19.81
C ARG A 258 -22.93 7.29 -20.82
N ILE A 259 -23.99 6.62 -20.39
CA ILE A 259 -25.12 6.26 -21.23
C ILE A 259 -26.39 6.97 -20.75
N ASN A 260 -27.10 7.66 -21.64
CA ASN A 260 -28.26 8.47 -21.29
C ASN A 260 -29.57 7.69 -21.22
N GLY A 261 -29.67 6.55 -20.54
CA GLY A 261 -30.93 5.83 -20.41
C GLY A 261 -30.86 4.69 -19.41
N ASP A 262 -31.88 3.85 -19.45
CA ASP A 262 -31.92 2.64 -18.64
C ASP A 262 -30.95 1.58 -19.18
N ILE A 263 -30.21 0.92 -18.29
CA ILE A 263 -29.27 -0.15 -18.62
C ILE A 263 -29.95 -1.32 -19.35
N SER A 264 -31.26 -1.52 -19.14
CA SER A 264 -32.05 -2.53 -19.84
C SER A 264 -32.21 -2.28 -21.33
N ASN A 265 -32.00 -1.04 -21.78
CA ASN A 265 -32.18 -0.63 -23.17
C ASN A 265 -30.86 -0.34 -23.88
N ARG A 266 -29.77 -0.22 -23.12
CA ARG A 266 -28.43 0.09 -23.62
C ARG A 266 -27.40 -0.01 -22.51
N ALA A 267 -26.30 -0.67 -22.81
CA ALA A 267 -25.22 -0.87 -21.86
C ALA A 267 -23.86 -1.02 -22.53
N ALA A 268 -22.82 -0.89 -21.74
CA ALA A 268 -21.46 -1.30 -22.08
C ALA A 268 -21.16 -2.68 -21.48
N GLY A 269 -20.45 -3.50 -22.24
CA GLY A 269 -19.77 -4.71 -21.74
C GLY A 269 -18.27 -4.64 -22.04
N ILE A 270 -17.46 -5.33 -21.25
CA ILE A 270 -16.01 -5.45 -21.45
C ILE A 270 -15.63 -6.92 -21.40
N ASP A 271 -14.74 -7.35 -22.29
CA ASP A 271 -14.31 -8.73 -22.40
C ASP A 271 -12.87 -8.84 -22.95
N ASN A 272 -12.28 -10.03 -22.92
CA ASN A 272 -11.01 -10.38 -23.56
C ASN A 272 -9.84 -9.44 -23.20
N ILE A 273 -9.73 -9.06 -21.92
CA ILE A 273 -8.69 -8.18 -21.42
C ILE A 273 -7.36 -8.94 -21.40
N GLU A 274 -6.32 -8.39 -22.02
CA GLU A 274 -4.95 -8.88 -22.00
C GLU A 274 -3.97 -7.73 -21.79
N LEU A 275 -3.09 -7.87 -20.79
CA LEU A 275 -2.02 -6.93 -20.52
C LEU A 275 -0.68 -7.59 -20.82
N THR A 276 0.12 -6.94 -21.65
CA THR A 276 1.46 -7.39 -22.04
C THR A 276 2.50 -6.33 -21.74
N ALA A 277 3.38 -6.59 -20.77
CA ALA A 277 4.57 -5.78 -20.51
C ALA A 277 5.64 -6.05 -21.59
N LEU A 278 6.17 -4.98 -22.17
CA LEU A 278 7.23 -4.98 -23.17
C LEU A 278 8.48 -4.33 -22.56
N GLU A 279 9.55 -5.09 -22.41
CA GLU A 279 10.80 -4.63 -21.79
C GLU A 279 11.88 -4.33 -22.84
N ARG A 280 12.70 -3.29 -22.62
CA ARG A 280 13.91 -3.07 -23.43
C ARG A 280 15.01 -4.01 -22.95
N CYS A 281 15.39 -4.95 -23.80
CA CYS A 281 16.49 -5.85 -23.51
C CYS A 281 17.84 -5.22 -23.87
N PRO A 282 18.69 -4.88 -22.88
CA PRO A 282 20.00 -4.32 -23.15
C PRO A 282 20.84 -5.35 -23.89
N GLY A 283 21.24 -5.05 -25.14
CA GLY A 283 22.10 -5.93 -25.94
C GLY A 283 21.45 -6.53 -27.19
N LEU A 284 20.15 -6.34 -27.42
CA LEU A 284 19.53 -6.63 -28.72
C LEU A 284 19.64 -5.38 -29.63
N PRO A 285 20.19 -5.49 -30.85
CA PRO A 285 20.30 -4.35 -31.76
C PRO A 285 18.90 -3.80 -32.09
N THR A 286 18.68 -2.54 -31.72
CA THR A 286 17.43 -1.81 -31.89
C THR A 286 17.15 -1.62 -33.38
N SER A 287 16.42 -2.56 -33.98
CA SER A 287 15.95 -2.51 -35.37
C SER A 287 14.43 -2.65 -35.41
N LEU A 288 13.73 -1.72 -34.78
CA LEU A 288 12.33 -1.43 -35.09
C LEU A 288 12.24 0.02 -35.53
N THR A 289 12.67 0.24 -36.76
CA THR A 289 12.49 1.50 -37.49
C THR A 289 11.01 1.60 -37.84
N SER A 290 10.29 2.50 -37.17
CA SER A 290 9.01 3.02 -37.65
C SER A 290 9.19 3.53 -39.09
N ALA A 291 8.30 3.13 -40.00
CA ALA A 291 8.32 3.59 -41.38
C ALA A 291 8.40 5.13 -41.46
N PRO A 292 9.22 5.72 -42.34
CA PRO A 292 9.46 7.16 -42.33
C PRO A 292 8.22 7.91 -42.82
N THR A 293 7.66 8.76 -41.95
CA THR A 293 6.79 9.87 -42.35
C THR A 293 7.65 10.87 -43.16
N PRO A 294 7.27 11.27 -44.37
CA PRO A 294 8.06 12.20 -45.17
C PRO A 294 7.97 13.61 -44.57
N ALA A 295 9.06 14.07 -43.95
CA ALA A 295 9.22 15.44 -43.50
C ALA A 295 9.84 16.33 -44.62
N PRO A 296 9.44 17.61 -44.71
CA PRO A 296 9.73 18.46 -45.85
C PRO A 296 11.16 19.00 -45.85
N THR A 297 11.66 19.17 -47.06
CA THR A 297 12.99 19.66 -47.45
C THR A 297 13.33 21.04 -46.86
N ALA A 298 14.32 21.10 -45.97
CA ALA A 298 15.11 22.31 -45.73
C ALA A 298 16.59 21.97 -45.47
N LYS A 299 17.44 22.83 -46.04
CA LYS A 299 18.88 22.66 -46.35
C LYS A 299 19.79 22.85 -45.11
N PRO A 300 20.94 22.14 -45.00
CA PRO A 300 21.78 22.18 -43.80
C PRO A 300 22.74 23.37 -43.78
N THR A 301 22.96 23.94 -42.60
CA THR A 301 24.08 24.85 -42.32
C THR A 301 24.88 24.29 -41.15
N THR A 302 26.15 24.00 -41.41
CA THR A 302 27.16 23.44 -40.50
C THR A 302 27.68 24.47 -39.50
N ARG A 303 27.72 24.12 -38.21
CA ARG A 303 28.76 24.61 -37.27
C ARG A 303 29.01 23.62 -36.14
N ALA A 304 30.29 23.33 -35.92
CA ALA A 304 30.79 22.43 -34.89
C ALA A 304 30.79 23.12 -33.50
N PRO A 305 30.49 22.39 -32.41
CA PRO A 305 30.69 22.90 -31.05
C PRO A 305 32.06 22.51 -30.48
N THR A 306 32.67 23.50 -29.84
CA THR A 306 33.89 23.48 -29.03
C THR A 306 33.66 22.79 -27.68
N PRO A 307 34.62 22.02 -27.13
CA PRO A 307 34.44 21.32 -25.85
C PRO A 307 34.53 22.25 -24.63
N THR A 308 33.57 22.11 -23.71
CA THR A 308 33.52 22.75 -22.39
C THR A 308 34.19 21.86 -21.34
N PRO A 309 34.94 22.40 -20.36
CA PRO A 309 35.70 21.60 -19.40
C PRO A 309 34.83 21.04 -18.27
N THR A 310 35.06 19.77 -17.93
CA THR A 310 34.45 19.02 -16.83
C THR A 310 35.10 19.39 -15.50
N LEU A 311 34.31 19.86 -14.53
CA LEU A 311 34.67 19.94 -13.12
C LEU A 311 34.09 18.72 -12.39
N SER A 312 34.98 17.95 -11.77
CA SER A 312 34.68 16.77 -10.95
C SER A 312 34.49 17.14 -9.48
N LEU A 313 33.32 16.84 -8.92
CA LEU A 313 33.05 16.85 -7.48
C LEU A 313 32.75 15.42 -7.02
N THR A 314 33.63 14.89 -6.18
CA THR A 314 33.51 13.60 -5.48
C THR A 314 33.01 13.82 -4.06
N SER A 315 31.82 13.31 -3.74
CA SER A 315 31.42 12.92 -2.38
C SER A 315 30.10 12.13 -2.48
N SER A 316 30.17 10.80 -2.42
CA SER A 316 29.00 9.92 -2.40
C SER A 316 28.59 9.65 -0.96
N THR A 317 27.54 10.35 -0.53
CA THR A 317 26.71 9.99 0.63
C THR A 317 25.92 8.73 0.27
N PRO A 318 25.74 7.76 1.20
CA PRO A 318 24.97 6.54 0.90
C PRO A 318 23.53 6.90 0.47
N LEU A 319 23.07 6.29 -0.63
CA LEU A 319 21.70 6.45 -1.10
C LEU A 319 20.71 5.98 -0.02
N PRO A 320 19.58 6.71 0.18
CA PRO A 320 18.49 6.20 0.99
C PRO A 320 17.92 4.91 0.38
N SER A 321 17.51 4.02 1.27
CA SER A 321 16.86 2.72 1.04
C SER A 321 15.85 2.72 -0.12
N SER A 322 15.81 1.62 -0.89
CA SER A 322 15.00 1.41 -2.10
C SER A 322 13.48 1.26 -1.89
N ASP A 323 12.93 1.63 -0.72
CA ASP A 323 11.49 1.49 -0.41
C ASP A 323 10.68 2.80 -0.65
N CYS A 324 11.29 3.81 -1.27
CA CYS A 324 10.59 5.03 -1.65
C CYS A 324 9.83 4.82 -2.97
N GLY A 325 8.50 4.73 -2.93
CA GLY A 325 7.63 4.67 -4.11
C GLY A 325 6.45 3.69 -4.03
N GLY A 326 6.43 2.80 -3.04
CA GLY A 326 5.30 1.89 -2.82
C GLY A 326 4.07 2.61 -2.28
N CYS A 327 2.89 2.18 -2.73
CA CYS A 327 1.63 2.53 -2.06
C CYS A 327 1.50 1.68 -0.79
N LYS A 328 1.04 2.32 0.28
CA LYS A 328 0.83 1.76 1.61
C LYS A 328 -0.67 1.84 1.90
N PHE A 329 -1.18 0.83 2.60
CA PHE A 329 -2.54 0.76 3.11
C PHE A 329 -2.46 0.59 4.62
N LEU A 330 -3.24 1.38 5.35
CA LEU A 330 -3.30 1.37 6.81
C LEU A 330 -4.74 1.09 7.23
N ASP A 331 -4.96 -0.05 7.88
CA ASP A 331 -6.27 -0.53 8.36
C ASP A 331 -6.39 -0.50 9.90
N PHE A 332 -5.38 0.06 10.56
CA PHE A 332 -5.26 0.20 12.01
C PHE A 332 -5.37 -1.10 12.84
N ASN A 333 -5.33 -2.28 12.21
CA ASN A 333 -5.38 -3.57 12.91
C ASN A 333 -4.05 -3.89 13.61
N VAL A 334 -2.94 -3.42 13.02
CA VAL A 334 -1.58 -3.62 13.53
C VAL A 334 -0.83 -2.28 13.62
N ASP A 335 0.14 -2.20 14.53
CA ASP A 335 1.07 -1.08 14.60
C ASP A 335 2.07 -1.08 13.43
N GLY A 336 2.97 -0.10 13.40
CA GLY A 336 3.99 -0.02 12.37
C GLY A 336 4.88 -1.26 12.30
N ALA A 337 5.09 -1.97 13.41
CA ALA A 337 5.88 -3.19 13.51
C ALA A 337 5.09 -4.47 13.16
N GLY A 338 3.83 -4.34 12.75
CA GLY A 338 2.95 -5.47 12.45
C GLY A 338 2.40 -6.18 13.68
N GLN A 339 2.52 -5.59 14.88
CA GLN A 339 1.93 -6.16 16.08
C GLN A 339 0.45 -5.77 16.19
N PRO A 340 -0.47 -6.71 16.48
CA PRO A 340 -1.88 -6.40 16.66
C PRO A 340 -2.11 -5.32 17.71
N LEU A 341 -2.93 -4.33 17.38
CA LEU A 341 -3.40 -3.34 18.34
C LEU A 341 -4.56 -3.95 19.13
N VAL A 342 -4.23 -4.63 20.22
CA VAL A 342 -5.21 -5.29 21.10
C VAL A 342 -5.59 -4.38 22.27
N GLY A 343 -6.89 -4.26 22.53
CA GLY A 343 -7.47 -3.36 23.53
C GLY A 343 -7.90 -2.03 22.91
N THR A 344 -8.27 -1.05 23.73
CA THR A 344 -8.62 0.31 23.27
C THR A 344 -7.48 1.30 23.57
N PRO A 345 -6.24 1.10 23.08
CA PRO A 345 -5.14 2.01 23.36
C PRO A 345 -5.35 3.38 22.73
N TYR A 346 -4.66 4.36 23.29
CA TYR A 346 -4.49 5.66 22.69
C TYR A 346 -3.24 5.66 21.81
N VAL A 347 -3.42 5.98 20.53
CA VAL A 347 -2.39 5.92 19.50
C VAL A 347 -2.01 7.30 18.99
N HIS A 348 -0.75 7.41 18.61
CA HIS A 348 -0.12 8.61 18.05
C HIS A 348 0.98 8.30 17.01
N ASN A 349 2.05 7.59 17.38
CA ASN A 349 3.27 7.40 16.58
C ASN A 349 3.58 5.94 16.23
N GLU A 350 2.63 5.04 16.45
CA GLU A 350 2.76 3.60 16.25
C GLU A 350 3.16 3.27 14.81
N TRP A 351 2.76 4.09 13.84
CA TRP A 351 3.05 3.91 12.42
C TRP A 351 4.20 4.80 11.89
N TYR A 352 4.82 5.62 12.75
CA TYR A 352 5.76 6.63 12.30
C TYR A 352 7.00 6.05 11.61
N GLU A 353 7.61 5.01 12.20
CA GLU A 353 8.88 4.49 11.70
C GLU A 353 8.75 3.73 10.37
N ASN A 354 7.71 2.89 10.24
CA ASN A 354 7.57 1.98 9.09
C ASN A 354 6.63 2.49 8.00
N PHE A 355 5.68 3.37 8.35
CA PHE A 355 4.71 3.94 7.42
C PHE A 355 4.92 5.45 7.22
N GLY A 356 5.67 6.11 8.09
CA GLY A 356 5.87 7.56 8.00
C GLY A 356 4.62 8.36 8.36
N VAL A 357 3.77 7.83 9.24
CA VAL A 357 2.48 8.43 9.61
C VAL A 357 2.44 8.72 11.11
N SER A 358 2.05 9.95 11.47
CA SER A 358 1.71 10.36 12.83
C SER A 358 0.24 10.80 12.87
N ILE A 359 -0.49 10.42 13.91
CA ILE A 359 -1.94 10.67 14.03
C ILE A 359 -2.22 11.44 15.32
N TYR A 360 -3.01 12.51 15.23
CA TYR A 360 -3.40 13.36 16.34
C TYR A 360 -4.93 13.45 16.40
N ALA A 361 -5.49 13.60 17.59
CA ALA A 361 -6.91 13.82 17.79
C ALA A 361 -7.16 14.99 18.76
N GLU A 362 -8.03 15.91 18.34
CA GLU A 362 -8.51 17.01 19.16
C GLU A 362 -10.02 16.90 19.32
N ALA A 363 -10.49 16.75 20.56
CA ALA A 363 -11.91 16.69 20.85
C ALA A 363 -12.58 18.06 20.89
N ARG A 364 -13.87 18.10 20.55
CA ARG A 364 -14.77 19.24 20.78
C ARG A 364 -15.81 18.92 21.84
N ASN A 365 -16.32 19.95 22.52
CA ASN A 365 -17.47 19.87 23.43
C ASN A 365 -17.42 18.82 24.57
N GLY A 366 -16.23 18.34 24.97
CA GLY A 366 -16.09 17.48 26.17
C GLY A 366 -15.37 16.16 25.96
N GLY A 367 -14.96 15.83 24.74
CA GLY A 367 -14.20 14.59 24.46
C GLY A 367 -12.84 14.51 25.16
N TYR A 368 -12.30 13.30 25.23
CA TYR A 368 -11.10 12.93 25.97
C TYR A 368 -10.01 12.35 25.06
N THR A 369 -9.09 13.19 24.62
CA THR A 369 -7.90 12.80 23.84
C THR A 369 -6.63 13.04 24.66
N PRO A 370 -6.24 12.12 25.57
CA PRO A 370 -5.11 12.32 26.46
C PRO A 370 -3.83 12.54 25.66
N GLY A 371 -3.26 13.74 25.74
CA GLY A 371 -2.04 14.06 24.99
C GLY A 371 -2.26 14.17 23.47
N GLY A 372 -3.48 14.47 23.03
CA GLY A 372 -3.82 14.62 21.62
C GLY A 372 -3.84 13.30 20.85
N GLN A 373 -4.02 12.17 21.54
CA GLN A 373 -4.02 10.83 20.94
C GLN A 373 -5.43 10.42 20.50
N ALA A 374 -5.52 9.74 19.35
CA ALA A 374 -6.74 9.06 18.92
C ALA A 374 -6.92 7.77 19.72
N ARG A 375 -8.15 7.30 19.89
CA ARG A 375 -8.43 6.02 20.54
C ARG A 375 -8.72 4.96 19.49
N VAL A 376 -8.19 3.75 19.67
CA VAL A 376 -8.57 2.59 18.86
C VAL A 376 -9.89 2.02 19.37
N TYR A 377 -10.82 1.76 18.44
CA TYR A 377 -12.08 1.06 18.66
C TYR A 377 -12.08 -0.23 17.83
N ASP A 378 -12.34 -1.36 18.47
CA ASP A 378 -12.50 -2.65 17.78
C ASP A 378 -13.97 -2.81 17.35
N THR A 379 -14.21 -2.72 16.04
CA THR A 379 -15.57 -2.78 15.50
C THR A 379 -16.24 -4.14 15.65
N SER A 380 -15.50 -5.20 15.98
CA SER A 380 -16.10 -6.50 16.28
C SER A 380 -16.76 -6.57 17.66
N TYR A 381 -16.51 -5.57 18.52
CA TYR A 381 -17.01 -5.52 19.88
C TYR A 381 -18.52 -5.27 19.93
N ASN A 382 -19.26 -6.15 20.61
CA ASN A 382 -20.71 -6.01 20.76
C ASN A 382 -21.07 -5.07 21.93
N ALA A 383 -21.17 -3.78 21.65
CA ALA A 383 -21.56 -2.78 22.64
C ALA A 383 -23.00 -2.96 23.19
N GLN A 384 -23.89 -3.67 22.47
CA GLN A 384 -25.29 -3.85 22.89
C GLN A 384 -25.45 -4.70 24.16
N ASP A 385 -24.55 -5.66 24.39
CA ASP A 385 -24.75 -6.65 25.45
C ASP A 385 -24.47 -6.09 26.86
N ASN A 386 -23.69 -5.02 26.96
CA ASN A 386 -23.21 -4.49 28.24
C ASN A 386 -23.51 -3.01 28.50
N ASN A 387 -24.16 -2.28 27.57
CA ASN A 387 -24.25 -0.80 27.58
C ASN A 387 -22.87 -0.13 27.72
N ASP A 388 -21.84 -0.79 27.20
CA ASP A 388 -20.46 -0.38 27.31
C ASP A 388 -19.93 -0.24 25.89
N GLY A 389 -19.52 0.97 25.50
CA GLY A 389 -19.00 1.30 24.17
C GLY A 389 -20.06 1.76 23.16
N ASP A 390 -19.64 1.98 21.92
CA ASP A 390 -20.46 2.60 20.88
C ASP A 390 -21.14 1.58 19.95
N PRO A 391 -22.47 1.45 19.96
CA PRO A 391 -23.16 0.44 19.17
C PRO A 391 -23.19 0.72 17.66
N ASP A 392 -23.12 1.98 17.25
CA ASP A 392 -23.06 2.45 15.86
C ASP A 392 -21.67 2.32 15.22
N LEU A 393 -20.62 2.10 16.01
CA LEU A 393 -19.30 1.72 15.51
C LEU A 393 -19.12 0.20 15.27
N GLY A 394 -20.08 -0.63 15.63
CA GLY A 394 -19.98 -2.08 15.41
C GLY A 394 -19.92 -2.47 13.92
N SER A 395 -19.25 -3.56 13.55
CA SER A 395 -19.25 -4.08 12.18
C SER A 395 -19.20 -5.61 12.15
N PRO A 396 -19.84 -6.28 11.17
CA PRO A 396 -20.82 -5.74 10.23
C PRO A 396 -22.06 -5.14 10.93
N ASN A 397 -22.90 -4.43 10.17
CA ASN A 397 -24.20 -3.94 10.61
C ASN A 397 -25.16 -5.10 10.93
N VAL A 398 -26.08 -4.88 11.87
CA VAL A 398 -27.08 -5.84 12.34
C VAL A 398 -28.02 -6.32 11.23
N ASP A 399 -28.36 -5.48 10.25
CA ASP A 399 -29.17 -5.87 9.09
C ASP A 399 -28.40 -6.79 8.12
N CYS A 400 -27.07 -6.84 8.24
CA CYS A 400 -26.20 -7.79 7.54
C CYS A 400 -25.84 -9.01 8.41
N GLY A 401 -26.37 -9.11 9.64
CA GLY A 401 -26.09 -10.19 10.59
C GLY A 401 -24.91 -9.95 11.55
N GLY A 402 -24.40 -8.72 11.65
CA GLY A 402 -23.38 -8.33 12.62
C GLY A 402 -23.92 -7.62 13.87
N HIS A 403 -23.08 -6.80 14.52
CA HIS A 403 -23.39 -6.10 15.78
C HIS A 403 -23.57 -4.58 15.63
N GLY A 404 -23.17 -4.00 14.49
CA GLY A 404 -23.29 -2.57 14.22
C GLY A 404 -24.73 -2.08 14.14
N VAL A 405 -25.03 -0.97 14.80
CA VAL A 405 -26.38 -0.41 14.88
C VAL A 405 -26.46 0.90 14.13
N GLY A 406 -27.21 0.92 13.04
CA GLY A 406 -27.48 2.17 12.35
C GLY A 406 -28.30 1.91 11.10
N ALA A 407 -29.33 2.74 10.88
CA ALA A 407 -30.23 2.57 9.75
C ALA A 407 -29.52 2.72 8.39
N PHE A 408 -28.33 3.34 8.40
CA PHE A 408 -27.54 3.62 7.21
C PHE A 408 -26.30 2.72 7.07
N GLY A 409 -26.09 1.77 7.98
CA GLY A 409 -25.14 0.67 7.78
C GLY A 409 -25.75 -0.56 7.10
N GLY A 410 -27.09 -0.68 7.04
CA GLY A 410 -27.78 -1.82 6.44
C GLY A 410 -27.67 -1.85 4.90
N PRO A 411 -27.88 -3.02 4.24
CA PRO A 411 -27.71 -3.16 2.79
C PRO A 411 -28.79 -2.46 1.96
N ILE A 412 -29.94 -2.17 2.56
CA ILE A 412 -31.13 -1.62 1.89
C ILE A 412 -31.64 -0.41 2.69
N LEU A 413 -31.80 0.73 2.02
CA LEU A 413 -32.38 1.94 2.62
C LEU A 413 -33.89 1.78 2.87
N ALA A 414 -34.46 2.65 3.70
CA ALA A 414 -35.89 2.62 4.04
C ALA A 414 -36.84 2.72 2.82
N ASP A 415 -36.36 3.25 1.70
CA ASP A 415 -37.11 3.35 0.43
C ASP A 415 -36.98 2.11 -0.47
N GLY A 416 -36.20 1.09 -0.06
CA GLY A 416 -35.96 -0.15 -0.77
C GLY A 416 -34.79 -0.10 -1.76
N SER A 417 -34.07 1.02 -1.87
CA SER A 417 -32.87 1.12 -2.70
C SER A 417 -31.63 0.51 -2.02
N ILE A 418 -30.63 0.12 -2.82
CA ILE A 418 -29.34 -0.37 -2.31
C ILE A 418 -28.63 0.78 -1.61
N ASN A 419 -28.18 0.53 -0.38
CA ASN A 419 -27.46 1.53 0.39
C ASN A 419 -25.98 1.59 -0.01
N PRO A 420 -25.48 2.70 -0.59
CA PRO A 420 -24.07 2.83 -0.94
C PRO A 420 -23.14 2.88 0.28
N GLY A 421 -23.67 3.22 1.46
CA GLY A 421 -22.93 3.26 2.72
C GLY A 421 -23.00 1.96 3.53
N ALA A 422 -23.47 0.86 2.95
CA ALA A 422 -23.69 -0.39 3.68
C ALA A 422 -22.40 -0.93 4.33
N ASN A 423 -22.44 -1.10 5.64
CA ASN A 423 -21.38 -1.67 6.45
C ASN A 423 -21.61 -3.18 6.66
N CYS A 424 -21.64 -3.95 5.59
CA CYS A 424 -21.88 -5.40 5.67
C CYS A 424 -20.60 -6.23 5.81
N GLN A 425 -19.43 -5.61 5.99
CA GLN A 425 -18.14 -6.30 6.12
C GLN A 425 -17.51 -5.98 7.48
N PRO A 426 -16.75 -6.91 8.08
CA PRO A 426 -15.93 -6.59 9.25
C PRO A 426 -14.91 -5.51 8.89
N GLN A 427 -14.78 -4.48 9.71
CA GLN A 427 -13.84 -3.37 9.53
C GLN A 427 -12.59 -3.48 10.41
N GLY A 428 -12.59 -4.34 11.43
CA GLY A 428 -11.48 -4.46 12.37
C GLY A 428 -11.38 -3.24 13.27
N ASN A 429 -10.18 -2.71 13.44
CA ASN A 429 -9.92 -1.54 14.26
C ASN A 429 -10.16 -0.23 13.49
N VAL A 430 -10.78 0.74 14.15
CA VAL A 430 -10.94 2.11 13.64
C VAL A 430 -10.43 3.12 14.66
N LEU A 431 -10.14 4.36 14.23
CA LEU A 431 -9.67 5.43 15.11
C LEU A 431 -10.79 6.43 15.39
N ILE A 432 -11.03 6.70 16.67
CA ILE A 432 -12.07 7.60 17.15
C ILE A 432 -11.52 8.73 18.01
N ILE A 433 -12.32 9.77 18.16
CA ILE A 433 -12.16 10.77 19.21
C ILE A 433 -13.01 10.31 20.38
N GLN A 434 -12.41 9.95 21.51
CA GLN A 434 -13.17 9.40 22.63
C GLN A 434 -14.06 10.46 23.31
N GLU A 435 -15.29 10.10 23.70
CA GLU A 435 -16.25 10.96 24.40
C GLU A 435 -15.82 11.37 25.81
N SER A 436 -15.23 10.45 26.56
CA SER A 436 -14.88 10.64 27.98
C SER A 436 -13.82 9.65 28.47
N ASP A 437 -13.21 9.91 29.62
CA ASP A 437 -12.22 9.03 30.28
C ASP A 437 -12.85 7.76 30.87
N LYS A 438 -13.46 6.95 29.99
CA LYS A 438 -14.08 5.65 30.28
C LYS A 438 -13.20 4.53 29.73
N VAL A 439 -13.31 3.35 30.35
CA VAL A 439 -12.59 2.14 29.91
C VAL A 439 -13.08 1.62 28.55
N HIS A 440 -14.34 1.89 28.19
CA HIS A 440 -14.90 1.48 26.90
C HIS A 440 -14.74 2.61 25.88
N ALA A 441 -14.30 2.24 24.68
CA ALA A 441 -14.19 3.16 23.56
C ALA A 441 -15.59 3.54 23.09
N ASP A 442 -15.84 4.83 22.94
CA ASP A 442 -17.14 5.47 22.78
C ASP A 442 -16.84 6.81 22.15
N ASP A 443 -17.24 7.01 20.91
CA ASP A 443 -16.80 8.18 20.17
C ASP A 443 -17.53 9.44 20.64
N ASN A 444 -16.91 10.58 20.35
CA ASN A 444 -17.35 11.82 20.91
C ASN A 444 -18.49 12.38 20.06
N THR A 445 -19.70 12.34 20.60
CA THR A 445 -20.89 13.01 20.02
C THR A 445 -20.70 14.51 19.73
N GLY A 446 -19.74 15.15 20.41
CA GLY A 446 -19.33 16.54 20.15
C GLY A 446 -18.33 16.73 19.00
N GLY A 447 -17.87 15.64 18.40
CA GLY A 447 -16.89 15.54 17.34
C GLY A 447 -15.51 16.07 17.67
N GLY A 448 -14.84 16.59 16.66
CA GLY A 448 -13.47 17.08 16.76
C GLY A 448 -12.72 16.95 15.45
N THR A 449 -11.41 16.75 15.55
CA THR A 449 -10.56 16.55 14.38
C THR A 449 -9.55 15.45 14.60
N ILE A 450 -9.42 14.56 13.62
CA ILE A 450 -8.27 13.64 13.52
C ILE A 450 -7.32 14.20 12.45
N THR A 451 -6.08 14.47 12.82
CA THR A 451 -5.03 14.98 11.92
C THR A 451 -4.00 13.90 11.67
N ILE A 452 -3.69 13.65 10.40
CA ILE A 452 -2.66 12.73 9.94
C ILE A 452 -1.53 13.55 9.32
N GLU A 453 -0.32 13.40 9.84
CA GLU A 453 0.88 14.00 9.29
C GLU A 453 1.77 12.96 8.63
N PHE A 454 2.24 13.27 7.43
CA PHE A 454 3.14 12.39 6.68
C PHE A 454 4.60 12.85 6.80
N ARG A 455 5.48 11.90 7.12
CA ARG A 455 6.94 12.07 7.15
C ARG A 455 7.51 12.38 5.77
N TYR A 456 6.95 11.77 4.73
CA TYR A 456 7.30 12.02 3.35
C TYR A 456 6.14 12.74 2.69
N VAL A 457 6.42 13.47 1.62
CA VAL A 457 5.34 13.95 0.76
C VAL A 457 4.68 12.73 0.11
N VAL A 458 3.36 12.64 0.11
CA VAL A 458 2.63 11.48 -0.40
C VAL A 458 1.66 11.85 -1.52
N THR A 459 1.30 10.86 -2.33
CA THR A 459 0.05 10.86 -3.08
C THR A 459 -1.02 10.19 -2.24
N LEU A 460 -1.91 10.97 -1.64
CA LEU A 460 -3.05 10.46 -0.88
C LEU A 460 -4.12 9.97 -1.86
N ARG A 461 -4.40 8.66 -1.82
CA ARG A 461 -5.32 7.98 -2.75
C ARG A 461 -6.74 8.00 -2.22
N SER A 462 -6.95 7.47 -1.02
CA SER A 462 -8.28 7.43 -0.39
C SER A 462 -8.20 7.42 1.13
N VAL A 463 -9.32 7.73 1.75
CA VAL A 463 -9.55 7.62 3.19
C VAL A 463 -10.89 6.94 3.45
N GLY A 464 -10.89 5.90 4.27
CA GLY A 464 -12.11 5.26 4.75
C GLY A 464 -12.62 5.95 6.01
N LEU A 465 -13.90 6.27 6.01
CA LEU A 465 -14.62 6.88 7.12
C LEU A 465 -15.79 5.98 7.52
N MET A 466 -16.16 6.01 8.79
CA MET A 466 -17.26 5.22 9.34
C MET A 466 -18.08 6.07 10.30
N ASP A 467 -19.39 5.80 10.33
CA ASP A 467 -20.32 6.38 11.30
C ASP A 467 -20.39 7.90 11.24
N ILE A 468 -20.80 8.42 10.08
CA ILE A 468 -20.78 9.85 9.80
C ILE A 468 -22.21 10.37 9.85
N ASP A 469 -22.60 10.87 11.02
CA ASP A 469 -24.01 10.90 11.47
C ASP A 469 -24.77 12.18 11.15
N GLU A 470 -24.08 13.19 10.62
CA GLU A 470 -24.68 14.50 10.36
C GLU A 470 -24.92 14.72 8.86
N ASN A 471 -26.14 15.14 8.50
CA ASN A 471 -26.61 15.48 7.14
C ASN A 471 -25.79 16.64 6.50
N GLY A 472 -24.52 16.39 6.18
CA GLY A 472 -23.56 17.35 5.70
C GLY A 472 -22.99 18.23 6.82
N GLY A 473 -21.68 18.12 7.04
CA GLY A 473 -20.96 18.89 8.05
C GLY A 473 -19.52 18.41 8.17
N ASP A 474 -19.32 17.13 7.92
CA ASP A 474 -18.03 16.48 7.78
C ASP A 474 -17.31 16.91 6.52
N TRP A 475 -16.02 17.18 6.70
CA TRP A 475 -15.15 17.50 5.59
C TRP A 475 -13.72 17.13 5.94
N LEU A 476 -12.95 16.84 4.90
CA LEU A 476 -11.52 16.65 5.02
C LEU A 476 -10.76 17.83 4.42
N GLU A 477 -9.63 18.17 5.02
CA GLU A 477 -8.64 19.11 4.54
C GLU A 477 -7.39 18.36 4.12
N VAL A 478 -6.99 18.50 2.86
CA VAL A 478 -5.72 17.99 2.36
C VAL A 478 -4.77 19.18 2.23
N VAL A 479 -3.68 19.18 2.98
CA VAL A 479 -2.64 20.20 2.93
C VAL A 479 -1.46 19.68 2.13
N THR A 480 -1.06 20.43 1.11
CA THR A 480 0.07 20.10 0.23
C THR A 480 1.37 20.73 0.71
N SER A 481 2.51 20.24 0.21
CA SER A 481 3.85 20.66 0.62
C SER A 481 4.16 22.14 0.35
N ASP A 482 3.38 22.80 -0.50
CA ASP A 482 3.44 24.24 -0.76
C ASP A 482 2.59 25.08 0.22
N GLY A 483 1.92 24.43 1.18
CA GLY A 483 1.05 25.06 2.17
C GLY A 483 -0.36 25.35 1.69
N ASN A 484 -0.72 24.99 0.45
CA ASN A 484 -2.10 25.09 -0.01
C ASN A 484 -2.95 24.02 0.67
N SER A 485 -4.23 24.34 0.89
CA SER A 485 -5.19 23.38 1.39
C SER A 485 -6.37 23.21 0.45
N TRP A 486 -6.86 21.98 0.38
CA TRP A 486 -8.03 21.59 -0.40
C TRP A 486 -9.04 20.93 0.52
N ARG A 487 -10.27 21.43 0.48
CA ARG A 487 -11.39 20.90 1.27
C ARG A 487 -12.28 20.00 0.40
N HIS A 488 -12.68 18.86 0.96
CA HIS A 488 -13.66 17.97 0.38
C HIS A 488 -14.77 17.69 1.38
N ASN A 489 -16.02 17.82 0.96
CA ASN A 489 -17.15 17.47 1.82
C ASN A 489 -17.38 15.97 1.75
N VAL A 490 -17.61 15.35 2.90
CA VAL A 490 -17.98 13.94 3.02
C VAL A 490 -19.51 13.86 2.86
N LEU A 491 -20.01 12.78 2.26
CA LEU A 491 -21.44 12.64 2.01
C LEU A 491 -22.21 12.38 3.30
N GLY A 492 -21.61 11.64 4.23
CA GLY A 492 -22.18 11.38 5.55
C GLY A 492 -23.42 10.51 5.42
N TYR A 493 -23.22 9.23 5.12
CA TYR A 493 -24.35 8.33 4.87
C TYR A 493 -25.19 8.06 6.13
N GLY A 494 -24.71 8.41 7.33
CA GLY A 494 -25.42 8.30 8.60
C GLY A 494 -24.86 7.19 9.50
N ASP A 495 -25.60 6.91 10.58
CA ASP A 495 -25.19 5.95 11.61
C ASP A 495 -24.82 4.58 11.03
N ASN A 496 -23.69 4.06 11.50
CA ASN A 496 -23.02 2.82 11.14
C ASN A 496 -22.67 2.65 9.66
N SER A 497 -22.73 3.73 8.87
CA SER A 497 -22.38 3.67 7.45
C SER A 497 -20.87 3.71 7.23
N ILE A 498 -20.42 3.28 6.04
CA ILE A 498 -19.03 3.43 5.60
C ILE A 498 -18.98 4.30 4.35
N GLU A 499 -17.99 5.18 4.28
CA GLU A 499 -17.68 5.97 3.10
C GLU A 499 -16.19 5.90 2.79
N ASN A 500 -15.82 5.44 1.59
CA ASN A 500 -14.44 5.52 1.11
C ASN A 500 -14.28 6.74 0.19
N VAL A 501 -13.62 7.78 0.68
CA VAL A 501 -13.45 9.03 -0.04
C VAL A 501 -12.19 8.97 -0.89
N VAL A 502 -12.36 8.94 -2.22
CA VAL A 502 -11.25 9.00 -3.18
C VAL A 502 -10.74 10.43 -3.31
N ILE A 503 -9.47 10.64 -2.98
CA ILE A 503 -8.81 11.95 -2.95
C ILE A 503 -7.90 12.13 -4.17
N ASP A 504 -7.05 11.14 -4.47
CA ASP A 504 -6.05 11.16 -5.57
C ASP A 504 -5.28 12.49 -5.69
N ARG A 505 -4.70 12.95 -4.58
CA ARG A 505 -3.90 14.18 -4.53
C ARG A 505 -2.45 13.87 -4.25
N SER A 506 -1.57 14.36 -5.11
CA SER A 506 -0.12 14.37 -4.90
C SER A 506 0.32 15.55 -4.04
N ASP A 507 1.58 15.51 -3.64
CA ASP A 507 2.24 16.55 -2.88
C ASP A 507 1.64 16.77 -1.48
N VAL A 508 0.96 15.77 -0.91
CA VAL A 508 0.27 15.86 0.38
C VAL A 508 1.25 15.68 1.53
N VAL A 509 1.12 16.52 2.55
CA VAL A 509 1.94 16.48 3.78
C VAL A 509 1.10 16.30 5.03
N LYS A 510 -0.20 16.65 4.96
CA LYS A 510 -1.13 16.56 6.08
C LYS A 510 -2.56 16.34 5.58
N LEU A 511 -3.30 15.46 6.25
CA LEU A 511 -4.74 15.26 6.10
C LEU A 511 -5.40 15.62 7.44
N ILE A 512 -6.47 16.40 7.41
CA ILE A 512 -7.27 16.74 8.59
C ILE A 512 -8.70 16.28 8.32
N VAL A 513 -9.23 15.39 9.14
CA VAL A 513 -10.62 14.94 9.07
C VAL A 513 -11.41 15.66 10.15
N HIS A 514 -12.43 16.41 9.76
CA HIS A 514 -13.28 17.17 10.66
C HIS A 514 -14.60 16.44 10.87
N PHE A 515 -14.84 16.04 12.12
CA PHE A 515 -16.09 15.46 12.58
C PHE A 515 -16.88 16.54 13.35
N PRO A 516 -18.04 17.00 12.87
CA PRO A 516 -18.90 17.92 13.61
C PRO A 516 -19.61 17.21 14.78
N GLY A 517 -19.86 15.90 14.65
CA GLY A 517 -20.39 14.99 15.65
C GLY A 517 -19.56 13.70 15.74
N SER A 518 -20.21 12.57 16.00
CA SER A 518 -19.59 11.24 16.03
C SER A 518 -19.00 10.84 14.67
N GLY A 519 -18.00 9.95 14.72
CA GLY A 519 -17.36 9.38 13.55
C GLY A 519 -15.97 8.81 13.79
N ALA A 520 -15.59 7.91 12.88
CA ALA A 520 -14.36 7.15 12.93
C ALA A 520 -13.57 7.19 11.62
N LEU A 521 -12.25 7.12 11.74
CA LEU A 521 -11.33 6.88 10.65
C LEU A 521 -11.06 5.37 10.52
N ASN A 522 -11.48 4.79 9.40
CA ASN A 522 -11.44 3.35 9.16
C ASN A 522 -10.14 2.89 8.49
N ASN A 523 -9.72 3.56 7.41
CA ASN A 523 -8.49 3.20 6.72
C ASN A 523 -7.86 4.38 5.97
N LEU A 524 -6.61 4.22 5.55
CA LEU A 524 -5.85 5.21 4.81
C LEU A 524 -5.03 4.56 3.68
N SER A 525 -5.17 5.05 2.46
CA SER A 525 -4.40 4.60 1.29
C SER A 525 -3.59 5.75 0.69
N TYR A 526 -2.28 5.58 0.55
CA TYR A 526 -1.38 6.61 0.04
C TYR A 526 -0.11 6.02 -0.55
N CYS A 527 0.60 6.78 -1.39
CA CYS A 527 1.87 6.37 -1.98
C CYS A 527 2.97 7.34 -1.61
N ASN A 528 4.06 6.83 -1.03
CA ASN A 528 5.20 7.66 -0.66
C ASN A 528 5.84 8.25 -1.91
N SER A 529 6.02 9.58 -1.95
CA SER A 529 6.97 10.16 -2.88
C SER A 529 8.38 10.02 -2.30
N CYS A 530 9.40 9.94 -3.14
CA CYS A 530 10.80 9.92 -2.69
C CYS A 530 11.28 11.27 -2.12
N THR A 531 10.36 12.21 -1.87
CA THR A 531 10.65 13.54 -1.36
C THR A 531 10.33 13.54 0.14
N PRO A 532 11.34 13.65 1.02
CA PRO A 532 11.11 13.97 2.42
C PRO A 532 10.19 15.17 2.53
N ASN A 533 9.25 15.12 3.46
CA ASN A 533 8.47 16.30 3.77
C ASN A 533 9.42 17.36 4.31
N THR A 534 9.72 18.38 3.51
CA THR A 534 10.65 19.46 3.90
C THR A 534 10.02 20.45 4.89
N HIS A 535 8.78 20.21 5.30
CA HIS A 535 8.16 20.93 6.41
C HIS A 535 8.82 20.44 7.71
N CYS A 536 9.61 21.29 8.36
CA CYS A 536 10.25 20.97 9.63
C CYS A 536 9.16 20.68 10.67
N SER A 537 8.89 19.41 10.96
CA SER A 537 8.09 19.03 12.13
C SER A 537 8.94 19.24 13.36
N VAL A 538 8.80 20.43 13.95
CA VAL A 538 9.22 20.66 15.33
C VAL A 538 8.42 19.70 16.20
N ARG A 539 9.07 19.06 17.19
CA ARG A 539 8.42 18.07 18.07
C ARG A 539 8.40 18.56 19.49
N GLU A 540 7.26 18.50 20.15
CA GLU A 540 7.22 18.62 21.61
C GLU A 540 7.49 17.25 22.24
N LYS A 541 8.43 17.21 23.18
CA LYS A 541 8.71 16.03 23.99
C LYS A 541 7.81 16.11 25.21
N GLN A 542 6.94 15.13 25.38
CA GLN A 542 6.09 15.01 26.57
C GLN A 542 6.96 14.99 27.83
N VAL A 543 6.80 16.01 28.69
CA VAL A 543 7.44 16.06 30.02
C VAL A 543 6.32 16.17 31.06
N GLU A 544 6.22 15.19 31.94
CA GLU A 544 5.25 15.24 33.05
C GLU A 544 5.75 16.14 34.20
N PRO A 545 4.87 16.89 34.90
CA PRO A 545 3.41 16.94 34.76
C PRO A 545 2.88 17.97 33.74
N LYS A 546 1.75 17.66 33.11
CA LYS A 546 1.05 18.50 32.11
C LYS A 546 0.71 19.90 32.65
N CYS A 547 0.99 20.89 31.82
CA CYS A 547 0.70 22.30 32.08
C CYS A 547 -0.81 22.58 32.10
N ALA A 548 -1.33 23.20 33.16
CA ALA A 548 -2.74 23.62 33.21
C ALA A 548 -3.07 24.78 32.24
N ALA A 549 -2.05 25.47 31.71
CA ALA A 549 -2.22 26.56 30.74
C ALA A 549 -2.30 26.07 29.27
N GLY A 550 -2.28 24.75 29.04
CA GLY A 550 -2.31 24.13 27.71
C GLY A 550 -0.93 23.74 27.19
N ASP A 551 -0.91 23.04 26.06
CA ASP A 551 0.31 22.61 25.39
C ASP A 551 0.98 23.83 24.71
N PHE A 552 2.29 23.99 24.85
CA PHE A 552 3.08 24.91 24.02
C PHE A 552 3.56 24.09 22.84
N GLY A 553 2.63 23.84 21.93
CA GLY A 553 2.89 22.92 20.85
C GLY A 553 3.91 23.45 19.85
N PRO A 554 4.45 22.56 19.01
CA PRO A 554 5.44 22.89 17.99
C PRO A 554 4.99 23.98 17.00
N GLU A 555 3.69 24.27 16.91
CA GLU A 555 3.14 25.40 16.14
C GLU A 555 3.64 26.77 16.61
N ASN A 556 4.16 26.86 17.84
CA ASN A 556 4.76 28.07 18.39
C ASN A 556 6.21 28.30 17.94
N VAL A 557 6.79 27.35 17.18
CA VAL A 557 8.19 27.40 16.73
C VAL A 557 8.25 27.38 15.20
N GLU A 558 8.54 28.52 14.59
CA GLU A 558 8.76 28.61 13.15
C GLU A 558 10.25 28.46 12.82
N VAL A 559 10.63 27.42 12.08
CA VAL A 559 12.01 27.25 11.61
C VAL A 559 12.28 28.18 10.42
N LEU A 560 13.17 29.15 10.62
CA LEU A 560 13.56 30.15 9.61
C LEU A 560 14.67 29.65 8.69
N GLY A 561 15.49 28.70 9.13
CA GLY A 561 16.54 28.10 8.30
C GLY A 561 17.58 27.30 9.08
N TYR A 562 18.47 26.61 8.36
CA TYR A 562 19.52 25.75 8.92
C TYR A 562 20.80 25.84 8.08
N ASN A 563 21.97 25.64 8.70
CA ASN A 563 23.28 25.78 8.03
C ASN A 563 24.27 24.62 8.24
N GLY A 564 23.83 23.45 8.71
CA GLY A 564 24.74 22.32 8.98
C GLY A 564 25.14 22.16 10.45
N GLY A 565 25.01 23.20 11.27
CA GLY A 565 25.40 23.17 12.69
C GLY A 565 24.52 23.99 13.62
N THR A 566 23.67 24.86 13.08
CA THR A 566 22.71 25.66 13.84
C THR A 566 21.38 25.76 13.12
N VAL A 567 20.29 25.83 13.88
CA VAL A 567 18.95 26.12 13.38
C VAL A 567 18.52 27.52 13.82
N HIS A 568 18.04 28.30 12.87
CA HIS A 568 17.40 29.59 13.09
C HIS A 568 15.90 29.36 13.22
N PHE A 569 15.31 29.83 14.31
CA PHE A 569 13.88 29.67 14.57
C PHE A 569 13.28 30.96 15.13
N GLN A 570 11.97 31.11 15.05
CA GLN A 570 11.19 32.19 15.62
C GLN A 570 10.14 31.61 16.55
N LEU A 571 10.05 32.18 17.75
CA LEU A 571 8.99 31.84 18.69
C LEU A 571 7.80 32.78 18.48
N LYS A 572 6.65 32.17 18.20
CA LYS A 572 5.35 32.82 18.10
C LYS A 572 4.51 32.31 19.26
N SER A 573 3.73 33.18 19.85
CA SER A 573 2.76 32.80 20.87
C SER A 573 1.40 32.60 20.21
N SER A 574 0.99 31.35 19.99
CA SER A 574 -0.42 30.98 19.72
C SER A 574 -1.17 30.65 21.02
N MET A 575 -0.52 30.83 22.17
CA MET A 575 -1.07 30.51 23.47
C MET A 575 -2.27 31.39 23.80
N LYS A 576 -3.39 30.76 24.18
CA LYS A 576 -4.62 31.45 24.63
C LYS A 576 -4.48 32.12 26.00
N VAL A 577 -3.36 31.88 26.71
CA VAL A 577 -3.10 32.40 28.05
C VAL A 577 -1.92 33.35 28.01
N ALA A 578 -2.13 34.60 28.44
CA ALA A 578 -1.05 35.56 28.58
C ALA A 578 -0.07 35.14 29.69
N MET A 579 1.21 35.15 29.39
CA MET A 579 2.28 34.82 30.35
C MET A 579 2.99 36.08 30.83
N ASN A 580 3.01 36.30 32.14
CA ASN A 580 3.71 37.45 32.71
C ASN A 580 5.22 37.34 32.56
N HIS A 581 5.73 36.11 32.69
CA HIS A 581 7.14 35.79 32.46
C HIS A 581 7.22 34.50 31.65
N PHE A 582 8.05 34.53 30.60
CA PHE A 582 8.35 33.40 29.74
C PHE A 582 9.87 33.27 29.65
N GLN A 583 10.41 32.15 30.13
CA GLN A 583 11.83 31.85 30.08
C GLN A 583 12.07 30.68 29.15
N PHE A 584 13.16 30.73 28.42
CA PHE A 584 13.58 29.58 27.64
C PHE A 584 15.08 29.57 27.43
N TRP A 585 15.61 28.38 27.17
CA TRP A 585 17.01 28.18 26.88
C TRP A 585 17.21 27.09 25.84
N TYR A 586 18.33 27.20 25.13
CA TYR A 586 18.73 26.26 24.10
C TYR A 586 20.26 26.22 23.97
N PRO A 587 20.85 25.15 23.43
CA PRO A 587 22.28 25.06 23.18
C PRO A 587 22.78 26.24 22.35
N SER A 588 23.76 27.00 22.85
CA SER A 588 24.21 28.21 22.15
C SER A 588 25.01 27.86 20.90
N ALA A 589 24.79 28.63 19.82
CA ALA A 589 25.66 28.63 18.66
C ALA A 589 27.05 29.21 18.95
N SER A 590 27.19 30.01 20.02
CA SER A 590 28.46 30.60 20.44
C SER A 590 29.30 29.60 21.24
N ALA A 591 30.62 29.63 21.05
CA ALA A 591 31.56 28.82 21.83
C ALA A 591 31.77 29.34 23.27
N THR A 592 31.23 30.51 23.62
CA THR A 592 31.50 31.18 24.91
C THR A 592 30.64 30.65 26.05
N HIS A 593 29.45 30.13 25.76
CA HIS A 593 28.52 29.58 26.76
C HIS A 593 27.85 28.31 26.22
N PRO A 594 27.55 27.31 27.07
CA PRO A 594 26.91 26.08 26.62
C PRO A 594 25.46 26.30 26.19
N ASN A 595 24.76 27.29 26.80
CA ASN A 595 23.36 27.59 26.53
C ASN A 595 23.13 29.11 26.43
N ASP A 596 22.24 29.51 25.53
CA ASP A 596 21.65 30.85 25.51
C ASP A 596 20.33 30.81 26.26
N CYS A 597 20.10 31.81 27.10
CA CYS A 597 18.93 31.88 27.98
C CYS A 597 18.25 33.24 27.79
N HIS A 598 16.93 33.21 27.69
CA HIS A 598 16.11 34.37 27.40
C HIS A 598 14.98 34.46 28.42
N LEU A 599 14.63 35.70 28.78
CA LEU A 599 13.49 36.04 29.61
C LEU A 599 12.70 37.10 28.85
N ASP A 600 11.44 36.79 28.57
CA ASP A 600 10.48 37.74 28.06
C ASP A 600 9.39 37.99 29.10
N THR A 601 8.82 39.20 29.09
CA THR A 601 7.79 39.63 30.04
C THR A 601 6.56 40.08 29.28
N SER A 602 5.39 39.59 29.68
CA SER A 602 4.08 39.92 29.08
C SER A 602 3.90 39.38 27.64
N VAL A 603 4.09 38.08 27.44
CA VAL A 603 3.82 37.42 26.15
C VAL A 603 2.31 37.15 26.02
N SER A 604 1.69 37.69 24.98
CA SER A 604 0.26 37.57 24.67
C SER A 604 0.00 36.63 23.47
N GLU A 605 -1.24 36.23 23.26
CA GLU A 605 -1.65 35.54 22.03
C GLU A 605 -1.38 36.43 20.80
N GLY A 606 -0.69 35.88 19.79
CA GLY A 606 -0.28 36.55 18.56
C GLY A 606 1.08 37.23 18.61
N ASP A 607 1.73 37.32 19.77
CA ASP A 607 3.03 37.98 19.89
C ASP A 607 4.16 37.15 19.26
N THR A 608 5.10 37.84 18.62
CA THR A 608 6.38 37.25 18.22
C THR A 608 7.39 37.54 19.33
N VAL A 609 7.77 36.51 20.08
CA VAL A 609 8.71 36.60 21.22
C VAL A 609 10.11 37.00 20.70
N GLY A 610 10.53 36.38 19.59
CA GLY A 610 11.78 36.75 18.92
C GLY A 610 12.30 35.68 17.99
N SER A 611 13.46 35.96 17.39
CA SER A 611 14.19 35.02 16.52
C SER A 611 15.52 34.65 17.13
N TYR A 612 15.80 33.35 17.13
CA TYR A 612 16.88 32.72 17.90
C TYR A 612 17.67 31.76 17.02
N THR A 613 18.88 31.40 17.48
CA THR A 613 19.77 30.47 16.76
C THR A 613 20.29 29.43 17.73
N ALA A 614 19.76 28.21 17.65
CA ALA A 614 20.20 27.10 18.49
C ALA A 614 21.24 26.25 17.78
N LYS A 615 22.21 25.74 18.53
CA LYS A 615 23.19 24.77 18.06
C LYS A 615 22.57 23.39 17.98
N CYS A 616 22.91 22.71 16.90
CA CYS A 616 22.47 21.36 16.63
C CYS A 616 23.44 20.35 17.26
N THR A 617 22.90 19.43 18.04
CA THR A 617 23.63 18.31 18.65
C THR A 617 22.91 17.03 18.24
N ASP A 618 23.62 16.09 17.65
CA ASP A 618 23.05 14.83 17.14
C ASP A 618 21.86 15.02 16.18
N GLY A 619 21.95 16.03 15.31
CA GLY A 619 20.94 16.30 14.28
C GLY A 619 19.68 17.00 14.77
N LYS A 620 19.66 17.53 16.00
CA LYS A 620 18.55 18.30 16.56
C LYS A 620 19.01 19.43 17.48
N ALA A 621 18.16 20.42 17.70
CA ALA A 621 18.32 21.44 18.73
C ALA A 621 17.18 21.31 19.73
N THR A 622 17.52 21.16 21.01
CA THR A 622 16.52 21.09 22.09
C THR A 622 16.29 22.48 22.68
N LEU A 623 15.05 22.90 22.72
CA LEU A 623 14.56 24.13 23.30
C LEU A 623 13.78 23.79 24.56
N HIS A 624 14.16 24.39 25.68
CA HIS A 624 13.49 24.21 26.96
C HIS A 624 12.81 25.50 27.35
N MET A 625 11.56 25.44 27.81
CA MET A 625 10.74 26.61 28.05
C MET A 625 10.02 26.48 29.39
N ILE A 626 9.92 27.59 30.13
CA ILE A 626 9.17 27.71 31.37
C ILE A 626 8.31 28.97 31.32
N GLY A 627 7.02 28.86 31.61
CA GLY A 627 6.08 29.98 31.63
C GLY A 627 5.16 29.96 32.84
N GLY A 628 4.67 31.14 33.25
CA GLY A 628 3.71 31.29 34.34
C GLY A 628 2.93 32.60 34.31
N ALA A 629 1.69 32.55 34.77
CA ALA A 629 0.71 33.65 34.67
C ALA A 629 0.66 34.57 35.91
N ASP A 630 1.50 34.39 36.94
CA ASP A 630 1.33 35.08 38.24
C ASP A 630 2.60 35.75 38.79
N THR A 631 2.42 36.71 39.71
CA THR A 631 3.48 37.50 40.36
C THR A 631 3.85 37.00 41.77
N ASP A 632 3.21 35.94 42.27
CA ASP A 632 3.41 35.43 43.63
C ASP A 632 4.62 34.47 43.70
N TYR A 633 5.76 34.99 44.20
CA TYR A 633 7.02 34.26 44.42
C TYR A 633 6.93 33.30 45.63
N GLY A 634 7.36 32.04 45.47
CA GLY A 634 7.47 31.07 46.57
C GLY A 634 8.45 29.93 46.25
N GLN A 635 9.24 29.50 47.26
CA GLN A 635 10.35 28.54 47.11
C GLN A 635 9.92 27.10 46.76
N LEU A 636 10.76 26.49 45.91
CA LEU A 636 10.69 25.21 45.17
C LEU A 636 10.51 23.88 45.94
N ASP A 637 9.97 22.89 45.21
CA ASP A 637 10.12 21.44 45.51
C ASP A 637 10.16 20.57 44.23
N PHE A 638 10.75 21.07 43.13
CA PHE A 638 10.85 20.30 41.87
C PHE A 638 12.06 20.75 41.03
N ASP A 639 13.12 19.92 41.05
CA ASP A 639 14.41 20.11 40.34
C ASP A 639 14.20 19.96 38.82
N VAL A 640 14.04 21.08 38.12
CA VAL A 640 14.41 21.14 36.70
C VAL A 640 15.86 21.61 36.70
N ASP A 641 16.76 20.81 36.13
CA ASP A 641 18.18 21.17 36.01
C ASP A 641 18.31 22.48 35.20
N THR A 642 18.37 23.62 35.89
CA THR A 642 18.58 24.91 35.25
C THR A 642 20.01 24.95 34.71
N PRO A 643 20.23 25.20 33.41
CA PRO A 643 21.58 25.23 32.87
C PRO A 643 22.37 26.42 33.39
N THR A 644 23.69 26.34 33.30
CA THR A 644 24.55 27.53 33.40
C THR A 644 24.34 28.42 32.18
N CYS A 645 23.71 29.58 32.40
CA CYS A 645 23.48 30.63 31.41
C CYS A 645 24.65 31.64 31.36
N GLN A 646 24.57 32.58 30.42
CA GLN A 646 25.46 33.74 30.34
C GLN A 646 25.49 34.51 31.69
N ASN A 647 26.65 35.08 32.05
CA ASN A 647 26.87 35.72 33.36
C ASN A 647 25.77 36.74 33.72
N GLY A 648 25.02 36.47 34.81
CA GLY A 648 24.02 37.38 35.36
C GLY A 648 22.55 37.04 35.03
N PHE A 649 22.27 35.97 34.29
CA PHE A 649 20.91 35.48 34.11
C PHE A 649 20.41 34.80 35.40
N ASN A 650 19.39 35.38 36.03
CA ASN A 650 18.71 34.78 37.17
C ASN A 650 17.40 34.17 36.68
N PHE A 651 17.26 32.85 36.82
CA PHE A 651 15.97 32.19 36.60
C PHE A 651 14.95 32.76 37.59
N VAL A 652 13.83 33.27 37.08
CA VAL A 652 12.71 33.70 37.93
C VAL A 652 12.09 32.45 38.54
N ASP A 653 11.96 32.44 39.86
CA ASP A 653 11.31 31.36 40.60
C ASP A 653 9.79 31.46 40.39
N PHE A 654 9.24 30.55 39.60
CA PHE A 654 7.81 30.47 39.34
C PHE A 654 7.13 29.66 40.43
N ASN A 655 5.93 30.08 40.84
CA ASN A 655 5.07 29.29 41.72
C ASN A 655 4.89 27.87 41.14
N PRO A 656 5.29 26.80 41.86
CA PRO A 656 5.26 25.42 41.36
C PRO A 656 3.88 24.94 40.90
N ARG A 657 2.79 25.53 41.43
CA ARG A 657 1.41 25.17 41.05
C ARG A 657 0.92 25.88 39.78
N LYS A 658 1.66 26.87 39.29
CA LYS A 658 1.28 27.73 38.15
C LYS A 658 2.36 27.81 37.08
N ARG A 659 3.39 26.98 37.18
CA ARG A 659 4.48 26.91 36.20
C ARG A 659 4.19 25.80 35.21
N CYS A 660 4.56 26.04 33.98
CA CYS A 660 4.55 25.06 32.91
C CYS A 660 5.96 24.91 32.36
N TYR A 661 6.34 23.68 32.04
CA TYR A 661 7.61 23.37 31.43
C TYR A 661 7.36 22.62 30.13
N TRP A 662 8.06 23.03 29.08
CA TRP A 662 7.96 22.44 27.76
C TRP A 662 9.38 22.15 27.25
N GLU A 663 9.54 21.01 26.58
CA GLU A 663 10.78 20.63 25.91
C GLU A 663 10.46 20.36 24.44
N VAL A 664 11.09 21.10 23.54
CA VAL A 664 10.82 21.07 22.10
C VAL A 664 12.10 20.71 21.35
N GLU A 665 12.03 19.73 20.46
CA GLU A 665 13.12 19.30 19.60
C GLU A 665 12.90 19.83 18.18
N ILE A 666 13.86 20.63 17.70
CA ILE A 666 13.90 21.19 16.35
C ILE A 666 14.89 20.36 15.52
N PRO A 667 14.47 19.68 14.44
CA PRO A 667 15.38 18.93 13.61
C PRO A 667 16.38 19.85 12.88
N CYS A 668 17.62 19.38 12.80
CA CYS A 668 18.75 20.08 12.20
C CYS A 668 19.32 19.29 11.01
N ASN A 669 18.49 19.02 10.01
CA ASN A 669 18.91 18.33 8.79
C ASN A 669 18.61 19.17 7.53
N LEU A 670 19.24 18.81 6.41
CA LEU A 670 19.11 19.48 5.10
C LEU A 670 17.68 19.53 4.54
N GLU A 671 16.75 18.81 5.17
CA GLU A 671 15.35 18.72 4.78
C GLU A 671 14.54 19.93 5.28
N CYS A 672 15.10 20.73 6.20
CA CYS A 672 14.51 21.98 6.66
C CYS A 672 14.79 23.16 5.70
N ARG A 673 14.05 23.25 4.58
CA ARG A 673 14.07 24.44 3.72
C ARG A 673 12.94 25.39 4.12
N PRO A 674 13.22 26.68 4.39
CA PRO A 674 12.17 27.66 4.62
C PRO A 674 11.28 27.74 3.38
N SER A 675 9.96 27.77 3.58
CA SER A 675 8.97 27.96 2.53
C SER A 675 9.34 29.20 1.73
N ALA A 676 9.81 28.99 0.50
CA ALA A 676 10.25 30.07 -0.36
C ALA A 676 9.05 30.96 -0.68
N ARG A 677 8.88 32.08 0.06
CA ARG A 677 8.06 33.19 -0.41
C ARG A 677 8.63 33.60 -1.77
N ARG A 678 7.85 33.37 -2.82
CA ARG A 678 8.14 33.78 -4.19
C ARG A 678 8.18 35.32 -4.22
N GLY A 679 9.35 35.87 -3.92
CA GLY A 679 9.67 37.28 -4.02
C GLY A 679 10.27 37.59 -5.38
N LEU A 680 9.68 38.59 -6.01
CA LEU A 680 10.16 39.41 -7.12
C LEU A 680 11.69 39.40 -7.36
N GLU A 681 11.98 39.38 -8.65
CA GLU A 681 13.24 39.57 -9.38
C GLU A 681 14.44 40.15 -8.62
N GLU A 682 15.58 39.50 -8.86
CA GLU A 682 16.93 39.91 -8.52
C GLU A 682 17.26 41.33 -9.00
N GLY A 683 17.84 42.14 -8.12
CA GLY A 683 18.58 43.33 -8.52
C GLY A 683 18.73 44.37 -7.41
N GLU A 684 19.79 44.24 -6.59
CA GLU A 684 20.78 45.31 -6.35
C GLU A 684 21.70 44.94 -5.17
N THR A 685 22.99 45.02 -5.44
CA THR A 685 24.09 44.89 -4.50
C THR A 685 24.07 46.01 -3.47
N MET A 686 23.93 45.69 -2.17
CA MET A 686 24.19 46.67 -1.11
C MET A 686 25.69 46.75 -0.81
N GLU A 687 26.26 47.92 -1.12
CA GLU A 687 27.56 48.39 -0.68
C GLU A 687 27.66 48.44 0.85
N THR A 688 28.82 48.02 1.34
CA THR A 688 29.24 48.11 2.75
C THR A 688 29.44 49.59 3.14
N ILE A 689 28.52 50.14 3.93
CA ILE A 689 28.70 51.44 4.58
C ILE A 689 29.46 51.23 5.90
N VAL A 690 30.74 51.60 5.89
CA VAL A 690 31.57 51.83 7.08
C VAL A 690 31.34 53.27 7.56
N LEU A 691 31.27 53.48 8.89
CA LEU A 691 31.74 54.64 9.69
C LEU A 691 31.03 54.65 11.08
N PRO A 692 31.55 55.32 12.13
CA PRO A 692 32.93 55.37 12.62
C PRO A 692 33.06 55.03 14.13
N THR A 693 34.30 54.74 14.50
CA THR A 693 34.89 54.66 15.85
C THR A 693 34.45 55.75 16.83
N ALA A 694 34.17 55.34 18.08
CA ALA A 694 34.23 56.22 19.24
C ALA A 694 35.25 55.64 20.26
N THR A 695 36.28 56.43 20.48
CA THR A 695 37.38 56.24 21.43
C THR A 695 36.90 56.51 22.86
N THR A 696 37.31 55.70 23.84
CA THR A 696 37.56 56.19 25.21
C THR A 696 38.63 55.35 25.90
N THR A 697 39.50 56.08 26.60
CA THR A 697 40.81 55.73 27.14
C THR A 697 40.75 55.30 28.61
N THR A 698 41.44 54.18 28.90
CA THR A 698 42.37 53.86 30.02
C THR A 698 42.03 54.24 31.48
N THR A 699 42.24 53.27 32.39
CA THR A 699 43.20 53.40 33.51
C THR A 699 43.64 52.04 34.07
N ASP A 700 44.92 51.98 34.42
CA ASP A 700 45.76 50.86 34.86
C ASP A 700 45.51 50.36 36.30
N GLU A 701 45.91 49.11 36.63
CA GLU A 701 47.12 48.76 37.42
C GLU A 701 47.08 47.35 38.08
N LYS A 702 48.14 46.54 37.83
CA LYS A 702 48.92 45.66 38.75
C LYS A 702 48.23 44.46 39.46
N LYS A 703 48.85 43.31 39.76
CA LYS A 703 50.26 42.83 39.79
C LYS A 703 50.29 41.29 39.99
N ASP A 704 51.33 40.65 39.45
CA ASP A 704 52.15 39.50 39.88
C ASP A 704 51.59 38.39 40.79
N ASP A 705 51.73 37.12 40.37
CA ASP A 705 52.63 36.17 41.05
C ASP A 705 52.95 34.91 40.21
N GLU A 706 54.20 34.46 40.36
CA GLU A 706 54.98 33.47 39.62
C GLU A 706 55.19 32.20 40.47
N ILE A 707 55.01 30.98 39.93
CA ILE A 707 55.56 29.73 40.51
C ILE A 707 56.08 28.78 39.40
N VAL A 708 57.21 28.14 39.71
CA VAL A 708 58.23 27.51 38.85
C VAL A 708 58.38 25.99 39.17
N VAL A 709 58.40 25.13 38.12
CA VAL A 709 59.21 23.85 37.89
C VAL A 709 58.97 22.62 38.81
N ALA A 710 59.01 21.32 38.43
CA ALA A 710 59.04 20.52 37.18
C ALA A 710 58.76 19.01 37.54
N PRO A 711 59.36 17.97 36.91
CA PRO A 711 58.71 17.03 35.98
C PRO A 711 58.59 15.56 36.49
N ILE A 712 57.70 14.74 35.91
CA ILE A 712 57.64 13.29 36.20
C ILE A 712 57.46 12.43 34.93
N VAL A 713 58.58 11.77 34.60
CA VAL A 713 58.81 10.37 34.17
C VAL A 713 57.76 9.64 33.30
N VAL A 714 58.23 9.26 32.11
CA VAL A 714 57.67 8.27 31.17
C VAL A 714 57.95 6.84 31.66
N VAL A 715 56.94 5.97 31.65
CA VAL A 715 57.13 4.50 31.66
C VAL A 715 56.16 3.87 30.65
N GLU A 716 56.72 3.10 29.71
CA GLU A 716 56.05 2.24 28.75
C GLU A 716 55.38 1.05 29.42
N GLU A 717 54.24 0.57 28.90
CA GLU A 717 53.91 -0.86 28.94
C GLU A 717 52.95 -1.26 27.81
N GLU A 718 53.52 -1.86 26.76
CA GLU A 718 52.82 -2.69 25.79
C GLU A 718 52.57 -4.10 26.39
N LYS A 719 51.31 -4.55 26.45
CA LYS A 719 50.86 -5.95 26.18
C LYS A 719 49.40 -6.16 26.60
N THR A 720 48.44 -5.77 25.76
CA THR A 720 47.02 -6.17 25.97
C THR A 720 46.24 -6.40 24.67
N THR A 721 46.90 -6.60 23.53
CA THR A 721 46.23 -6.63 22.22
C THR A 721 45.87 -8.05 21.71
N ARG A 722 46.19 -9.12 22.46
CA ARG A 722 45.99 -10.50 21.99
C ARG A 722 44.74 -11.22 22.56
N MET A 723 44.23 -10.84 23.74
CA MET A 723 42.99 -11.41 24.28
C MET A 723 41.72 -10.75 23.71
N LEU A 724 41.75 -9.45 23.42
CA LEU A 724 40.63 -8.69 22.87
C LEU A 724 40.19 -9.14 21.47
N LYS A 725 41.09 -9.69 20.64
CA LYS A 725 40.77 -10.19 19.31
C LYS A 725 40.00 -11.53 19.32
N SER A 726 40.18 -12.35 20.35
CA SER A 726 39.45 -13.61 20.50
C SER A 726 38.02 -13.40 21.01
N ARG A 727 37.83 -12.40 21.88
CA ARG A 727 36.52 -12.04 22.45
C ARG A 727 35.62 -11.31 21.43
N LYS A 728 36.20 -10.42 20.60
CA LYS A 728 35.49 -9.76 19.49
C LYS A 728 35.00 -10.74 18.43
N LYS A 729 35.77 -11.80 18.12
CA LYS A 729 35.38 -12.80 17.13
C LYS A 729 34.20 -13.65 17.62
N ILE A 730 34.21 -14.03 18.90
CA ILE A 730 33.09 -14.77 19.51
C ILE A 730 31.83 -13.88 19.59
N GLU A 731 31.98 -12.60 19.94
CA GLU A 731 30.84 -11.64 19.92
C GLU A 731 30.33 -11.34 18.50
N GLU A 732 31.18 -11.32 17.48
CA GLU A 732 30.77 -11.16 16.08
C GLU A 732 30.07 -12.42 15.55
N ASP A 733 30.57 -13.61 15.88
CA ASP A 733 29.95 -14.88 15.50
C ASP A 733 28.58 -15.07 16.21
N ASP A 734 28.46 -14.69 17.48
CA ASP A 734 27.19 -14.70 18.23
C ASP A 734 26.19 -13.64 17.72
N LYS A 735 26.66 -12.44 17.35
CA LYS A 735 25.81 -11.41 16.72
C LYS A 735 25.36 -11.81 15.32
N LYS A 736 26.21 -12.48 14.55
CA LYS A 736 25.87 -12.97 13.21
C LYS A 736 24.83 -14.09 13.31
N LYS A 737 24.99 -15.01 14.27
CA LYS A 737 24.00 -16.07 14.54
C LYS A 737 22.65 -15.50 14.96
N LYS A 738 22.64 -14.54 15.90
CA LYS A 738 21.41 -13.87 16.35
C LYS A 738 20.69 -13.14 15.21
N LYS A 739 21.43 -12.48 14.31
CA LYS A 739 20.84 -11.78 13.15
C LYS A 739 20.19 -12.73 12.14
N VAL A 740 20.76 -13.93 11.96
CA VAL A 740 20.19 -14.98 11.10
C VAL A 740 18.93 -15.57 11.75
N ASP A 741 18.95 -15.79 13.07
CA ASP A 741 17.79 -16.28 13.82
C ASP A 741 16.62 -15.28 13.82
N ASP A 742 16.90 -13.98 14.01
CA ASP A 742 15.87 -12.91 13.97
C ASP A 742 15.26 -12.78 12.55
N CYS A 743 16.07 -12.91 11.50
CA CYS A 743 15.61 -12.90 10.12
C CYS A 743 14.70 -14.10 9.79
N ALA A 744 15.10 -15.30 10.23
CA ALA A 744 14.32 -16.52 10.04
C ALA A 744 13.01 -16.52 10.83
N LEU A 745 12.88 -15.69 11.88
CA LEU A 745 11.63 -15.47 12.60
C LEU A 745 10.69 -14.53 11.83
N MET A 746 11.18 -13.39 11.34
CA MET A 746 10.36 -12.43 10.58
C MET A 746 9.87 -12.95 9.23
N SER A 747 10.58 -13.92 8.65
CA SER A 747 10.22 -14.53 7.37
C SER A 747 8.98 -15.43 7.46
N ARG A 748 8.69 -15.99 8.64
CA ARG A 748 7.69 -17.07 8.81
C ARG A 748 6.27 -16.62 8.48
N ASP A 749 5.90 -15.40 8.83
CA ASP A 749 4.56 -14.87 8.54
C ASP A 749 4.43 -14.47 7.06
N LEU A 750 5.52 -14.01 6.44
CA LEU A 750 5.58 -13.69 5.00
C LEU A 750 5.63 -14.93 4.10
N ASP A 751 6.00 -16.08 4.65
CA ASP A 751 6.22 -17.34 3.92
C ASP A 751 5.00 -18.25 3.91
N VAL A 752 3.90 -17.85 4.57
CA VAL A 752 2.59 -18.50 4.49
C VAL A 752 1.73 -17.76 3.45
N HIS A 753 1.30 -18.45 2.40
CA HIS A 753 0.45 -17.86 1.37
C HIS A 753 -0.86 -18.64 1.24
N PRO A 754 -2.00 -18.10 1.69
CA PRO A 754 -3.29 -18.70 1.40
C PRO A 754 -3.58 -18.62 -0.11
N VAL A 755 -4.17 -19.68 -0.65
CA VAL A 755 -4.58 -19.79 -2.04
C VAL A 755 -6.07 -20.10 -2.06
N SER A 756 -6.84 -19.24 -2.72
CA SER A 756 -8.27 -19.49 -2.96
C SER A 756 -8.41 -20.70 -3.88
N VAL A 757 -9.02 -21.78 -3.37
CA VAL A 757 -9.22 -23.05 -4.08
C VAL A 757 -10.69 -23.40 -4.24
N ASP A 758 -11.54 -22.94 -3.33
CA ASP A 758 -12.97 -23.21 -3.30
C ASP A 758 -13.77 -21.99 -2.82
N LYS A 759 -15.09 -22.00 -3.06
CA LYS A 759 -15.99 -20.87 -2.79
C LYS A 759 -16.44 -20.86 -1.34
N CYS A 760 -15.52 -20.98 -0.40
CA CYS A 760 -15.87 -20.99 1.01
C CYS A 760 -16.50 -19.66 1.45
N VAL A 761 -17.62 -19.74 2.17
CA VAL A 761 -18.24 -18.58 2.85
C VAL A 761 -17.33 -18.07 3.96
N ALA A 762 -16.63 -18.97 4.66
CA ALA A 762 -15.63 -18.62 5.66
C ALA A 762 -14.32 -18.21 4.98
N MET A 763 -13.80 -17.04 5.32
CA MET A 763 -12.44 -16.64 4.91
C MET A 763 -11.40 -17.21 5.89
N PRO A 764 -10.24 -17.67 5.39
CA PRO A 764 -9.14 -18.05 6.26
C PRO A 764 -8.55 -16.80 6.95
N SER A 765 -8.41 -16.84 8.27
CA SER A 765 -7.60 -15.88 9.04
C SER A 765 -6.11 -16.21 8.88
N ASP A 766 -5.27 -15.17 8.89
CA ASP A 766 -3.80 -15.29 8.88
C ASP A 766 -3.25 -16.09 10.07
N GLU A 767 -4.05 -16.29 11.13
CA GLU A 767 -3.62 -17.01 12.32
C GLU A 767 -3.77 -18.54 12.26
N ILE A 768 -4.39 -19.08 11.21
CA ILE A 768 -4.72 -20.51 11.12
C ILE A 768 -3.46 -21.35 10.93
N VAL A 769 -2.57 -20.96 10.02
CA VAL A 769 -1.34 -21.70 9.70
C VAL A 769 -0.13 -20.86 10.06
N LYS A 770 0.73 -21.35 10.96
CA LYS A 770 1.97 -20.66 11.37
C LYS A 770 3.17 -21.55 11.16
N ILE A 771 4.20 -21.07 10.48
CA ILE A 771 5.45 -21.82 10.29
C ILE A 771 6.26 -21.82 11.59
N MET A 772 6.55 -23.01 12.10
CA MET A 772 7.33 -23.24 13.33
C MET A 772 8.82 -23.34 13.04
N SER A 773 9.17 -24.00 11.94
CA SER A 773 10.53 -24.12 11.40
C SER A 773 10.49 -24.46 9.93
N GLN A 774 11.49 -24.04 9.17
CA GLN A 774 11.60 -24.31 7.74
C GLN A 774 13.07 -24.40 7.33
N ASP A 775 13.38 -25.29 6.40
CA ASP A 775 14.69 -25.44 5.76
C ASP A 775 14.53 -25.75 4.27
N ASP A 776 15.59 -26.13 3.57
CA ASP A 776 15.54 -26.35 2.12
C ASP A 776 14.63 -27.53 1.72
N ASP A 777 14.45 -28.51 2.62
CA ASP A 777 13.84 -29.80 2.31
C ASP A 777 12.46 -29.98 2.98
N THR A 778 12.20 -29.30 4.08
CA THR A 778 10.97 -29.46 4.88
C THR A 778 10.48 -28.15 5.51
N VAL A 779 9.18 -28.10 5.79
CA VAL A 779 8.55 -27.05 6.58
C VAL A 779 7.67 -27.67 7.66
N THR A 780 7.96 -27.31 8.91
CA THR A 780 7.14 -27.64 10.07
C THR A 780 6.20 -26.49 10.35
N PHE A 781 4.90 -26.75 10.35
CA PHE A 781 3.86 -25.73 10.55
C PHE A 781 2.84 -26.20 11.57
N SER A 782 2.23 -25.24 12.25
CA SER A 782 1.11 -25.46 13.16
C SER A 782 -0.18 -25.02 12.50
N VAL A 783 -1.27 -25.72 12.81
CA VAL A 783 -2.62 -25.46 12.33
C VAL A 783 -3.54 -25.30 13.52
N SER A 784 -4.16 -24.13 13.68
CA SER A 784 -4.99 -23.78 14.84
C SER A 784 -6.46 -23.59 14.48
N GLN A 785 -7.37 -24.09 15.32
CA GLN A 785 -8.80 -23.79 15.19
C GLN A 785 -9.08 -22.41 15.78
N VAL A 786 -9.30 -21.42 14.92
CA VAL A 786 -9.66 -20.04 15.33
C VAL A 786 -10.92 -19.50 14.64
N TRP A 787 -11.45 -20.19 13.63
CA TRP A 787 -12.61 -19.74 12.84
C TRP A 787 -13.88 -19.42 13.63
N LYS A 788 -14.11 -20.09 14.78
CA LYS A 788 -15.31 -19.88 15.59
C LYS A 788 -15.12 -18.87 16.73
N GLY A 789 -13.98 -18.17 16.78
CA GLY A 789 -13.59 -17.30 17.89
C GLY A 789 -13.28 -18.10 19.17
N CYS A 790 -12.34 -17.60 19.98
CA CYS A 790 -11.95 -18.27 21.23
C CYS A 790 -12.66 -17.71 22.48
N GLU A 791 -13.49 -16.69 22.31
CA GLU A 791 -14.12 -15.98 23.42
C GLU A 791 -15.59 -16.42 23.60
N GLY A 792 -15.83 -17.27 24.60
CA GLY A 792 -17.13 -17.37 25.28
C GLY A 792 -18.20 -18.29 24.69
N LEU A 793 -18.18 -18.62 23.39
CA LEU A 793 -19.12 -19.59 22.80
C LEU A 793 -18.36 -20.84 22.38
N GLY A 794 -18.61 -21.95 23.06
CA GLY A 794 -17.95 -23.25 22.88
C GLY A 794 -18.24 -23.96 21.55
N GLY A 795 -18.10 -23.25 20.44
CA GLY A 795 -18.21 -23.78 19.09
C GLY A 795 -17.04 -24.72 18.81
N LYS A 796 -17.23 -26.01 19.09
CA LYS A 796 -16.31 -27.03 18.61
C LYS A 796 -16.42 -27.12 17.10
N LEU A 797 -15.29 -27.33 16.46
CA LEU A 797 -15.26 -27.71 15.05
C LEU A 797 -15.43 -29.23 15.01
N GLY A 798 -16.32 -29.71 14.12
CA GLY A 798 -16.66 -31.13 14.04
C GLY A 798 -15.42 -31.96 13.78
N TRP A 799 -14.72 -31.65 12.68
CA TRP A 799 -13.37 -32.13 12.42
C TRP A 799 -12.61 -31.24 11.45
N MET A 800 -11.29 -31.28 11.53
CA MET A 800 -10.36 -30.69 10.56
C MET A 800 -9.43 -31.78 10.05
N ALA A 801 -9.20 -31.82 8.75
CA ALA A 801 -8.25 -32.71 8.11
C ALA A 801 -7.19 -31.91 7.35
N THR A 802 -5.91 -32.20 7.60
CA THR A 802 -4.77 -31.53 6.96
C THR A 802 -4.07 -32.52 6.04
N ASP A 803 -4.13 -32.29 4.74
CA ASP A 803 -3.53 -33.06 3.66
C ASP A 803 -2.22 -32.42 3.19
N TYR A 804 -1.12 -33.17 3.24
CA TYR A 804 0.22 -32.70 2.91
C TYR A 804 1.13 -33.87 2.54
N ILE A 805 2.23 -33.59 1.83
CA ILE A 805 3.28 -34.58 1.58
C ILE A 805 4.22 -34.58 2.78
N ALA A 806 4.35 -35.69 3.50
CA ALA A 806 5.22 -35.79 4.67
C ALA A 806 6.69 -36.01 4.29
N GLU A 807 7.60 -35.95 5.27
CA GLU A 807 9.06 -36.11 5.06
C GLU A 807 9.47 -37.43 4.36
N ASP A 808 8.65 -38.48 4.48
CA ASP A 808 8.86 -39.77 3.82
C ASP A 808 8.41 -39.77 2.35
N GLY A 809 7.86 -38.66 1.85
CA GLY A 809 7.33 -38.50 0.50
C GLY A 809 5.91 -39.05 0.32
N ASP A 810 5.32 -39.58 1.38
CA ASP A 810 3.95 -40.10 1.34
C ASP A 810 2.93 -38.96 1.55
N LEU A 811 1.85 -39.00 0.78
CA LEU A 811 0.69 -38.12 1.00
C LEU A 811 -0.02 -38.56 2.30
N LYS A 812 -0.10 -37.66 3.28
CA LYS A 812 -0.77 -37.90 4.56
C LYS A 812 -1.89 -36.90 4.74
N CYS A 813 -3.06 -37.41 5.12
CA CYS A 813 -4.16 -36.58 5.59
C CYS A 813 -4.46 -36.88 7.06
N ALA A 814 -4.09 -35.94 7.93
CA ALA A 814 -4.29 -36.06 9.38
C ALA A 814 -5.62 -35.42 9.78
N LYS A 815 -6.58 -36.24 10.23
CA LYS A 815 -7.90 -35.80 10.69
C LYS A 815 -7.94 -35.71 12.22
N GLU A 816 -8.33 -34.54 12.72
CA GLU A 816 -8.57 -34.25 14.12
C GLU A 816 -10.06 -33.91 14.32
N SER A 817 -10.72 -34.55 15.29
CA SER A 817 -12.16 -34.36 15.56
C SER A 817 -12.38 -33.64 16.89
N ASN A 818 -13.51 -32.95 17.03
CA ASN A 818 -13.89 -32.20 18.24
C ASN A 818 -12.86 -31.13 18.66
N LEU A 819 -12.31 -30.42 17.68
CA LEU A 819 -11.30 -29.39 17.93
C LEU A 819 -11.91 -28.21 18.70
N SER A 820 -11.27 -27.86 19.80
CA SER A 820 -11.62 -26.67 20.60
C SER A 820 -10.76 -25.49 20.14
N CYS A 821 -11.25 -24.26 20.36
CA CYS A 821 -10.53 -23.07 19.94
C CYS A 821 -9.14 -22.95 20.54
N GLY A 822 -8.20 -22.47 19.73
CA GLY A 822 -6.79 -22.32 20.07
C GLY A 822 -6.01 -23.64 20.12
N MET A 823 -6.65 -24.80 19.91
CA MET A 823 -5.91 -26.05 19.76
C MET A 823 -5.16 -26.05 18.43
N ALA A 824 -3.84 -26.16 18.53
CA ALA A 824 -2.94 -26.30 17.40
C ALA A 824 -2.49 -27.76 17.22
N ALA A 825 -2.58 -28.29 16.01
CA ALA A 825 -1.84 -29.47 15.59
C ALA A 825 -0.56 -29.05 14.88
N THR A 826 0.51 -29.84 14.93
CA THR A 826 1.77 -29.53 14.24
C THR A 826 2.12 -30.64 13.26
N TYR A 827 2.49 -30.26 12.05
CA TYR A 827 2.80 -31.15 10.95
C TYR A 827 4.12 -30.74 10.30
N THR A 828 4.80 -31.70 9.65
CA THR A 828 5.97 -31.41 8.84
C THR A 828 5.73 -31.89 7.41
N ALA A 829 5.74 -30.95 6.47
CA ALA A 829 5.62 -31.22 5.05
C ALA A 829 6.98 -31.21 4.35
N GLN A 830 7.16 -32.11 3.40
CA GLN A 830 8.28 -32.12 2.48
C GLN A 830 8.10 -31.05 1.41
N CYS A 831 9.20 -30.37 1.12
CA CYS A 831 9.26 -29.31 0.13
C CYS A 831 9.61 -29.86 -1.24
N THR A 832 8.86 -29.43 -2.25
CA THR A 832 9.15 -29.68 -3.66
C THR A 832 9.34 -28.33 -4.34
N ASP A 833 10.49 -28.12 -4.97
CA ASP A 833 10.85 -26.85 -5.60
C ASP A 833 10.80 -25.63 -4.63
N GLY A 834 11.19 -25.85 -3.37
CA GLY A 834 11.29 -24.82 -2.34
C GLY A 834 9.97 -24.40 -1.68
N ILE A 835 8.87 -25.11 -1.99
CA ILE A 835 7.56 -24.89 -1.37
C ILE A 835 6.93 -26.21 -0.91
N ALA A 836 6.05 -26.13 0.08
CA ALA A 836 5.13 -27.20 0.44
C ALA A 836 3.68 -26.74 0.22
N ILE A 837 2.84 -27.63 -0.30
CA ILE A 837 1.41 -27.38 -0.46
C ILE A 837 0.69 -28.12 0.66
N VAL A 838 -0.18 -27.40 1.36
CA VAL A 838 -1.01 -27.91 2.45
C VAL A 838 -2.46 -27.65 2.11
N ASP A 839 -3.24 -28.70 2.01
CA ASP A 839 -4.69 -28.65 1.82
C ASP A 839 -5.38 -28.91 3.17
N MET A 840 -6.38 -28.11 3.50
CA MET A 840 -7.09 -28.21 4.76
C MET A 840 -8.59 -28.29 4.53
N TYR A 841 -9.20 -29.32 5.10
CA TYR A 841 -10.63 -29.56 5.03
C TYR A 841 -11.22 -29.38 6.43
N THR A 842 -12.28 -28.59 6.54
CA THR A 842 -12.93 -28.28 7.82
C THR A 842 -14.41 -28.58 7.72
N PHE A 843 -14.98 -29.11 8.80
CA PHE A 843 -16.39 -29.43 8.91
C PHE A 843 -16.96 -28.96 10.25
N ASP A 844 -18.20 -28.48 10.21
CA ASP A 844 -18.96 -28.14 11.40
C ASP A 844 -20.25 -28.96 11.52
N GLU A 845 -20.45 -29.55 12.71
CA GLU A 845 -21.67 -30.30 13.04
C GLU A 845 -22.88 -29.37 13.19
N GLU A 846 -22.68 -28.17 13.73
CA GLU A 846 -23.74 -27.18 13.92
C GLU A 846 -24.05 -26.43 12.62
N ARG A 847 -25.14 -25.65 12.56
CA ARG A 847 -25.37 -24.73 11.42
C ARG A 847 -24.35 -23.60 11.59
N GLY A 848 -23.21 -23.69 10.90
CA GLY A 848 -22.13 -22.74 11.08
C GLY A 848 -21.32 -22.53 9.82
N ILE A 849 -20.79 -21.30 9.74
CA ILE A 849 -19.79 -20.65 8.87
C ILE A 849 -19.11 -21.42 7.71
N PHE A 850 -18.93 -22.73 7.79
CA PHE A 850 -18.35 -23.53 6.71
C PHE A 850 -19.44 -23.98 5.77
N GLY A 851 -19.40 -23.48 4.56
CA GLY A 851 -20.25 -23.88 3.46
C GLY A 851 -19.69 -23.28 2.18
N GLN A 852 -20.02 -23.91 1.05
CA GLN A 852 -19.72 -23.34 -0.25
C GLN A 852 -20.77 -22.26 -0.56
N ALA A 853 -20.33 -21.09 -1.03
CA ALA A 853 -21.17 -19.95 -1.34
C ALA A 853 -22.18 -20.25 -2.46
N ASP A 854 -21.86 -21.19 -3.35
CA ASP A 854 -22.74 -21.67 -4.40
C ASP A 854 -23.56 -22.92 -4.02
N GLY A 855 -23.40 -23.42 -2.78
CA GLY A 855 -24.06 -24.63 -2.28
C GLY A 855 -23.61 -25.93 -2.96
N ALA A 856 -22.49 -25.93 -3.69
CA ALA A 856 -21.95 -27.16 -4.25
C ALA A 856 -21.40 -28.08 -3.13
N PRO A 857 -21.53 -29.41 -3.25
CA PRO A 857 -20.94 -30.33 -2.30
C PRO A 857 -19.41 -30.33 -2.43
N LEU A 858 -18.69 -30.22 -1.31
CA LEU A 858 -17.23 -30.30 -1.28
C LEU A 858 -16.75 -31.76 -1.41
N VAL A 859 -15.76 -32.01 -2.28
CA VAL A 859 -15.13 -33.33 -2.42
C VAL A 859 -13.87 -33.40 -1.57
N VAL A 860 -13.93 -34.18 -0.48
CA VAL A 860 -12.77 -34.41 0.40
C VAL A 860 -12.04 -35.68 -0.05
N PRO A 861 -10.68 -35.68 -0.11
CA PRO A 861 -9.92 -36.87 -0.45
C PRO A 861 -10.25 -38.05 0.46
N MET A 862 -10.36 -39.26 -0.12
CA MET A 862 -10.70 -40.48 0.64
C MET A 862 -9.71 -40.76 1.79
N ALA A 863 -8.44 -40.34 1.63
CA ALA A 863 -7.42 -40.46 2.66
C ALA A 863 -7.71 -39.64 3.93
N CYS A 864 -8.53 -38.60 3.82
CA CYS A 864 -8.91 -37.73 4.93
C CYS A 864 -10.12 -38.25 5.73
N ASP A 865 -10.77 -39.34 5.29
CA ASP A 865 -11.92 -39.96 5.96
C ASP A 865 -13.05 -38.96 6.31
N ALA A 866 -13.81 -38.53 5.31
CA ALA A 866 -14.92 -37.58 5.50
C ALA A 866 -16.22 -38.21 6.03
N ASP A 867 -16.19 -39.46 6.52
CA ASP A 867 -17.40 -40.19 6.91
C ASP A 867 -18.20 -39.42 7.98
N GLY A 868 -19.50 -39.21 7.71
CA GLY A 868 -20.46 -38.57 8.60
C GLY A 868 -20.58 -37.04 8.49
N ALA A 869 -19.83 -36.40 7.59
CA ALA A 869 -19.98 -34.96 7.31
C ALA A 869 -21.14 -34.65 6.34
N ASP A 870 -21.74 -33.48 6.49
CA ASP A 870 -22.66 -32.89 5.51
C ASP A 870 -21.85 -32.09 4.50
N ASP A 871 -21.91 -32.46 3.22
CA ASP A 871 -21.13 -31.82 2.14
C ASP A 871 -21.39 -30.33 1.98
N ASN A 872 -22.52 -29.82 2.50
CA ASN A 872 -22.85 -28.40 2.49
C ASN A 872 -22.28 -27.63 3.68
N LYS A 873 -21.62 -28.32 4.62
CA LYS A 873 -21.07 -27.76 5.85
C LYS A 873 -19.54 -27.85 5.92
N MET A 874 -18.91 -27.90 4.76
CA MET A 874 -17.48 -28.12 4.64
C MET A 874 -16.78 -27.03 3.86
N CYS A 875 -15.53 -26.79 4.23
CA CYS A 875 -14.67 -25.83 3.58
C CYS A 875 -13.29 -26.40 3.30
N HIS A 876 -12.76 -26.05 2.13
CA HIS A 876 -11.41 -26.37 1.70
C HIS A 876 -10.58 -25.09 1.62
N PHE A 877 -9.44 -25.11 2.29
CA PHE A 877 -8.43 -24.07 2.25
C PHE A 877 -7.14 -24.67 1.71
N ARG A 878 -6.39 -23.89 0.92
CA ARG A 878 -5.04 -24.26 0.48
C ARG A 878 -4.04 -23.24 0.94
N TYR A 879 -2.90 -23.71 1.42
CA TYR A 879 -1.76 -22.90 1.79
C TYR A 879 -0.53 -23.35 1.01
N VAL A 880 0.25 -22.37 0.55
CA VAL A 880 1.58 -22.57 -0.01
C VAL A 880 2.58 -22.02 0.99
N LEU A 881 3.41 -22.91 1.52
CA LEU A 881 4.44 -22.59 2.52
C LEU A 881 5.80 -22.55 1.84
N LYS A 882 6.55 -21.47 1.96
CA LYS A 882 7.94 -21.44 1.49
C LYS A 882 8.84 -22.13 2.50
N CYS A 883 9.78 -22.90 1.99
CA CYS A 883 10.68 -23.67 2.83
C CYS A 883 11.99 -22.90 3.11
N GLN A 884 12.40 -22.07 2.16
CA GLN A 884 13.50 -21.13 2.36
C GLN A 884 12.98 -19.78 2.91
N PRO A 885 13.57 -19.25 4.00
CA PRO A 885 13.26 -17.92 4.50
C PRO A 885 13.49 -16.84 3.45
N SER A 886 12.40 -16.24 2.96
CA SER A 886 12.41 -15.19 1.95
C SER A 886 13.21 -13.94 2.36
N LEU A 887 13.28 -13.61 3.65
CA LEU A 887 14.05 -12.45 4.13
C LEU A 887 15.56 -12.72 4.26
N CYS A 888 15.99 -14.00 4.28
CA CYS A 888 17.39 -14.35 4.57
C CYS A 888 18.19 -14.73 3.32
N ALA A 889 17.57 -14.75 2.14
CA ALA A 889 18.20 -14.96 0.85
C ALA A 889 18.92 -13.71 0.30
N GLN A 890 19.57 -12.91 1.15
CA GLN A 890 20.46 -11.85 0.66
C GLN A 890 21.86 -12.42 0.43
N ASP A 891 22.22 -12.52 -0.84
CA ASP A 891 23.54 -12.81 -1.42
C ASP A 891 24.72 -12.67 -0.45
N GLU A 892 25.09 -13.74 0.26
CA GLU A 892 26.45 -13.82 0.80
C GLU A 892 27.40 -13.94 -0.40
N PRO A 893 28.32 -12.97 -0.61
CA PRO A 893 29.26 -13.05 -1.72
C PRO A 893 30.05 -14.35 -1.58
N SER A 894 30.15 -15.08 -2.68
CA SER A 894 30.78 -16.39 -2.68
C SER A 894 32.19 -16.31 -2.07
N LEU A 895 32.69 -17.41 -1.50
CA LEU A 895 34.07 -17.47 -0.99
C LEU A 895 35.10 -17.07 -2.08
N ALA A 896 34.75 -17.19 -3.36
CA ALA A 896 35.55 -16.71 -4.47
C ALA A 896 35.56 -15.17 -4.57
N ASP A 897 34.42 -14.51 -4.40
CA ASP A 897 34.28 -13.05 -4.40
C ASP A 897 35.00 -12.40 -3.22
N LEU A 898 34.93 -13.02 -2.04
CA LEU A 898 35.68 -12.56 -0.86
C LEU A 898 37.19 -12.70 -1.05
N LYS A 899 37.65 -13.76 -1.71
CA LYS A 899 39.07 -13.94 -2.06
C LYS A 899 39.52 -12.93 -3.11
N GLN A 900 38.67 -12.60 -4.07
CA GLN A 900 38.95 -11.60 -5.10
C GLN A 900 39.04 -10.19 -4.50
N LYS A 901 38.04 -9.78 -3.69
CA LYS A 901 38.05 -8.49 -2.99
C LYS A 901 39.24 -8.34 -2.04
N ARG A 902 39.66 -9.42 -1.38
CA ARG A 902 40.87 -9.43 -0.56
C ARG A 902 42.14 -9.25 -1.39
N LYS A 903 42.26 -9.90 -2.56
CA LYS A 903 43.40 -9.69 -3.47
C LYS A 903 43.45 -8.25 -3.98
N GLU A 904 42.30 -7.66 -4.29
CA GLU A 904 42.21 -6.27 -4.74
C GLU A 904 42.57 -5.28 -3.63
N ALA A 905 42.19 -5.56 -2.37
CA ALA A 905 42.60 -4.76 -1.22
C ALA A 905 44.10 -4.89 -0.91
N GLU A 906 44.67 -6.10 -1.03
CA GLU A 906 46.11 -6.34 -0.88
C GLU A 906 46.93 -5.67 -2.00
N GLN A 907 46.39 -5.59 -3.21
CA GLN A 907 47.02 -4.86 -4.32
C GLN A 907 46.96 -3.34 -4.09
N ARG A 908 45.80 -2.81 -3.67
CA ARG A 908 45.66 -1.38 -3.33
C ARG A 908 46.59 -0.94 -2.21
N MET A 909 46.84 -1.79 -1.22
CA MET A 909 47.83 -1.52 -0.15
C MET A 909 49.29 -1.65 -0.60
N LYS A 910 49.57 -2.29 -1.74
CA LYS A 910 50.92 -2.31 -2.33
C LYS A 910 51.15 -1.13 -3.27
N ASP A 911 50.08 -0.62 -3.87
CA ASP A 911 50.12 0.53 -4.77
C ASP A 911 50.17 1.87 -3.98
N TYR A 912 49.78 1.86 -2.71
CA TYR A 912 49.90 2.95 -1.73
C TYR A 912 51.22 2.83 -0.95
#